data_AF-A0A955HPZ0-F1
#
_entry.id   AF-A0A955HPZ0-F1
#
_cell.length_a   1.000
_cell.length_b   1.000
_cell.length_c   1.000
_cell.angle_alpha   90.00
_cell.angle_beta   90.00
_cell.angle_gamma   90.00
#
_symmetry.space_group_name_H-M   'P 1'
#
loop_
_entity.id
_entity.type
_entity.pdbx_description
1 polymer ?
#
loop_
_entity_poly.entity_id
_entity_poly.type
_entity_poly.pdbx_seq_one_letter_code
_entity_poly.pdbx_strand_id
1 'polypeptide(L)'
;MQLPKIPFVVLDTETTGFIPKVNRVIEYAHKVYRDGKETDAYEELYSIPTEIPGVVQIITRIRDDDLKDKRAFDAARDDIVKRMGDDTIIVGQNVSFDIRMLQGEGIDLSDRPWIDTSMLASLVFPELESYSLGYISAVLHLNHEPVHRAMGDVHATLELLSKCWERLLELPQEMLMDLKATMQKSSPGYAMLFDALPTGTSGSAPQWMQMTAPKKVTPSMRKIILHKPDIGIVDYIEEPLDASFLQTMINAAAADKNTVHWIAVKNLTATVKRLHLPAEVRILQPPFLLLDENEAEQLRLQNELTADEATLLTKLDWYKPETFSDAPLHGDEKAVWNGKLACTEQSTAYTDQFKNLPSVVLLDHRQLLAFVKDPDIAAHGALHSDAHIIIDDASMLEDTASKAYGAYCGLNDLRAASQGHDGLTKFTDLLQLWIEKTRNEQDVRFLAHNDIHSPEASALRDLLTDLLSDTLLRPQTLKQLEAVLRCLEEDALTRITWIETRQDGTQSLHSVPESVAELLKADLFERYSVSLLIPPQSAGTLQEAVHRSVKAAMNTALPRVQDGVDVSFPEGLSGRKVLSDPPDGRTILLSGSRRIIEEYFIGFTEDLEAQGITLICQNFSGGQNRMQAEFLSATTPVVWVLTPWMFEGLELPPGTVDHLFIDALPFDNPSNPVFSTRSEHFDNGFLGYSMPRLLQRLFRILRTHVRIAKGDSDVTVIDPRIEEKKYGKTVKEYMQLSSEPLKEKSTSKNTSSDFPENWQMNLF
;
A
#
# COMPACT_ATOMS: atom_id res chain seq x y z
N MET A 1 -2.82 16.08 33.55
CA MET A 1 -3.35 14.94 32.79
C MET A 1 -4.78 14.68 33.25
N GLN A 2 -5.76 14.63 32.35
CA GLN A 2 -7.13 14.20 32.67
C GLN A 2 -7.29 12.73 32.29
N LEU A 3 -7.59 11.88 33.26
CA LEU A 3 -7.70 10.43 33.07
C LEU A 3 -9.09 9.92 33.46
N PRO A 4 -9.55 8.80 32.88
CA PRO A 4 -10.78 8.15 33.30
C PRO A 4 -10.68 7.70 34.76
N LYS A 5 -11.78 7.80 35.51
CA LYS A 5 -11.85 7.42 36.93
C LYS A 5 -12.25 5.95 37.12
N ILE A 6 -11.69 5.07 36.30
CA ILE A 6 -11.85 3.61 36.39
C ILE A 6 -10.47 2.98 36.63
N PRO A 7 -10.39 1.79 37.24
CA PRO A 7 -9.12 1.08 37.39
C PRO A 7 -8.59 0.61 36.03
N PHE A 8 -7.34 0.94 35.71
CA PHE A 8 -6.67 0.45 34.51
C PHE A 8 -5.17 0.25 34.71
N VAL A 9 -4.56 -0.57 33.87
CA VAL A 9 -3.13 -0.79 33.78
C VAL A 9 -2.66 -0.47 32.36
N VAL A 10 -1.69 0.44 32.23
CA VAL A 10 -1.00 0.67 30.95
C VAL A 10 0.22 -0.22 30.91
N LEU A 11 0.41 -1.01 29.85
CA LEU A 11 1.53 -1.93 29.72
C LEU A 11 2.16 -1.88 28.33
N ASP A 12 3.40 -2.33 28.25
CA ASP A 12 4.15 -2.50 27.00
C ASP A 12 5.23 -3.60 27.16
N THR A 13 5.62 -4.23 26.05
CA THR A 13 6.66 -5.26 25.99
C THR A 13 7.68 -5.00 24.88
N GLU A 14 8.96 -5.13 25.22
CA GLU A 14 10.01 -5.27 24.20
C GLU A 14 10.33 -6.75 23.97
N THR A 15 10.50 -7.11 22.70
CA THR A 15 10.58 -8.52 22.30
C THR A 15 11.65 -8.77 21.24
N THR A 16 12.10 -10.02 21.15
CA THR A 16 13.06 -10.46 20.12
C THR A 16 12.44 -10.60 18.72
N GLY A 17 11.14 -10.33 18.55
CA GLY A 17 10.40 -10.45 17.30
C GLY A 17 8.91 -10.64 17.54
N PHE A 18 8.14 -10.88 16.46
CA PHE A 18 6.68 -10.69 16.51
C PHE A 18 5.83 -11.95 16.76
N ILE A 19 6.44 -13.14 16.82
CA ILE A 19 5.71 -14.41 16.85
C ILE A 19 5.67 -14.96 18.28
N PRO A 20 4.49 -15.06 18.92
CA PRO A 20 4.35 -15.67 20.25
C PRO A 20 4.93 -17.08 20.30
N LYS A 21 5.53 -17.46 21.44
CA LYS A 21 6.21 -18.74 21.69
C LYS A 21 7.50 -18.99 20.90
N VAL A 22 7.69 -18.33 19.77
CA VAL A 22 8.95 -18.35 18.99
C VAL A 22 9.88 -17.25 19.49
N ASN A 23 9.36 -16.04 19.59
CA ASN A 23 10.07 -14.89 20.14
C ASN A 23 9.83 -14.76 21.64
N ARG A 24 10.83 -14.21 22.33
CA ARG A 24 10.86 -13.98 23.77
C ARG A 24 10.66 -12.51 24.12
N VAL A 25 9.99 -12.25 25.25
CA VAL A 25 9.94 -10.93 25.89
C VAL A 25 11.26 -10.67 26.61
N ILE A 26 11.87 -9.52 26.34
CA ILE A 26 13.16 -9.08 26.92
C ILE A 26 13.01 -7.89 27.87
N GLU A 27 11.91 -7.14 27.77
CA GLU A 27 11.52 -6.10 28.73
C GLU A 27 10.00 -6.11 28.92
N TYR A 28 9.55 -5.87 30.14
CA TYR A 28 8.14 -5.61 30.44
C TYR A 28 8.00 -4.43 31.38
N ALA A 29 7.08 -3.53 31.05
CA ALA A 29 6.73 -2.40 31.90
C ALA A 29 5.22 -2.27 32.05
N HIS A 30 4.78 -1.77 33.21
CA HIS A 30 3.42 -1.29 33.37
C HIS A 30 3.27 -0.22 34.46
N LYS A 31 2.15 0.51 34.40
CA LYS A 31 1.67 1.40 35.45
C LYS A 31 0.18 1.18 35.74
N VAL A 32 -0.18 1.10 37.02
CA VAL A 32 -1.56 0.89 37.48
C VAL A 32 -2.15 2.18 38.01
N TYR A 33 -3.33 2.54 37.50
CA TYR A 33 -4.07 3.73 37.91
C TYR A 33 -5.41 3.37 38.55
N ARG A 34 -5.76 4.06 39.63
CA ARG A 34 -7.06 3.98 40.33
C ARG A 34 -7.53 5.38 40.68
N ASP A 35 -8.78 5.69 40.40
CA ASP A 35 -9.35 7.04 40.56
C ASP A 35 -8.49 8.16 39.92
N GLY A 36 -7.86 7.85 38.78
CA GLY A 36 -6.97 8.76 38.06
C GLY A 36 -5.61 9.01 38.73
N LYS A 37 -5.21 8.19 39.71
CA LYS A 37 -3.90 8.28 40.39
C LYS A 37 -3.07 7.02 40.19
N GLU A 38 -1.77 7.19 40.01
CA GLU A 38 -0.81 6.08 39.98
C GLU A 38 -0.81 5.37 41.34
N THR A 39 -0.93 4.05 41.31
CA THR A 39 -0.94 3.19 42.51
C THR A 39 0.15 2.14 42.48
N ASP A 40 0.65 1.79 41.29
CA ASP A 40 1.79 0.89 41.13
C ASP A 40 2.54 1.16 39.81
N ALA A 41 3.84 0.81 39.78
CA ALA A 41 4.68 0.88 38.58
C ALA A 41 5.75 -0.24 38.59
N TYR A 42 5.87 -0.98 37.50
CA TYR A 42 6.80 -2.10 37.34
C TYR A 42 7.60 -1.95 36.04
N GLU A 43 8.89 -2.27 36.08
CA GLU A 43 9.77 -2.38 34.92
C GLU A 43 10.84 -3.44 35.21
N GLU A 44 11.06 -4.37 34.29
CA GLU A 44 12.15 -5.35 34.42
C GLU A 44 12.61 -5.88 33.05
N LEU A 45 13.92 -6.14 32.94
CA LEU A 45 14.57 -6.85 31.84
C LEU A 45 14.70 -8.34 32.16
N TYR A 46 14.58 -9.20 31.14
CA TYR A 46 14.60 -10.66 31.32
C TYR A 46 15.67 -11.35 30.51
N SER A 47 16.30 -12.37 31.11
CA SER A 47 17.26 -13.20 30.39
C SER A 47 16.56 -14.16 29.42
N ILE A 48 17.18 -14.34 28.26
CA ILE A 48 16.74 -15.24 27.20
C ILE A 48 17.87 -16.22 26.83
N PRO A 49 17.55 -17.43 26.31
CA PRO A 49 18.55 -18.44 25.99
C PRO A 49 19.25 -18.24 24.63
N THR A 50 18.88 -17.20 23.89
CA THR A 50 19.35 -16.90 22.53
C THR A 50 19.86 -15.48 22.44
N GLU A 51 20.66 -15.17 21.41
CA GLU A 51 21.07 -13.79 21.13
C GLU A 51 19.89 -12.94 20.65
N ILE A 52 19.90 -11.65 20.99
CA ILE A 52 18.94 -10.67 20.49
C ILE A 52 19.28 -10.35 19.02
N PRO A 53 18.33 -10.43 18.07
CA PRO A 53 18.59 -10.06 16.68
C PRO A 53 19.11 -8.62 16.54
N GLY A 54 20.07 -8.38 15.66
CA GLY A 54 20.73 -7.07 15.52
C GLY A 54 19.75 -5.90 15.31
N VAL A 55 18.73 -6.09 14.47
CA VAL A 55 17.66 -5.08 14.27
C VAL A 55 16.94 -4.74 15.58
N VAL A 56 16.64 -5.75 16.41
CA VAL A 56 15.98 -5.55 17.71
C VAL A 56 16.89 -4.80 18.65
N GLN A 57 18.19 -5.14 18.71
CA GLN A 57 19.15 -4.41 19.54
C GLN A 57 19.20 -2.92 19.17
N ILE A 58 19.16 -2.61 17.88
CA ILE A 58 19.14 -1.22 17.40
C ILE A 58 17.83 -0.53 17.78
N ILE A 59 16.66 -1.17 17.61
CA ILE A 59 15.39 -0.54 17.95
C ILE A 59 15.28 -0.31 19.46
N THR A 60 15.49 -1.35 20.27
CA THR A 60 15.18 -1.31 21.70
C THR A 60 16.31 -0.75 22.56
N ARG A 61 17.50 -0.57 21.99
CA ARG A 61 18.74 -0.25 22.72
C ARG A 61 19.13 -1.29 23.79
N ILE A 62 18.50 -2.47 23.80
CA ILE A 62 18.83 -3.58 24.70
C ILE A 62 19.90 -4.45 24.02
N ARG A 63 20.99 -4.70 24.72
CA ARG A 63 22.09 -5.58 24.30
C ARG A 63 22.03 -6.92 25.03
N ASP A 64 22.68 -7.93 24.46
CA ASP A 64 22.81 -9.24 25.10
C ASP A 64 23.43 -9.13 26.51
N ASP A 65 24.38 -8.20 26.69
CA ASP A 65 25.02 -7.93 27.99
C ASP A 65 24.06 -7.31 29.03
N ASP A 66 23.02 -6.58 28.62
CA ASP A 66 22.03 -5.98 29.54
C ASP A 66 21.12 -7.05 30.17
N LEU A 67 20.95 -8.17 29.47
CA LEU A 67 20.15 -9.32 29.91
C LEU A 67 20.95 -10.30 30.77
N LYS A 68 22.26 -10.09 30.90
CA LYS A 68 23.13 -10.91 31.73
C LYS A 68 22.73 -10.81 33.20
N ASP A 69 22.71 -11.94 33.87
CA ASP A 69 22.34 -12.07 35.30
C ASP A 69 20.89 -11.66 35.64
N LYS A 70 20.06 -11.29 34.65
CA LYS A 70 18.63 -11.08 34.84
C LYS A 70 17.92 -12.42 35.05
N ARG A 71 16.80 -12.41 35.78
CA ARG A 71 15.95 -13.62 35.89
C ARG A 71 15.22 -13.87 34.57
N ALA A 72 14.87 -15.14 34.34
CA ALA A 72 14.02 -15.51 33.22
C ALA A 72 12.58 -15.02 33.45
N PHE A 73 11.84 -14.76 32.36
CA PHE A 73 10.46 -14.27 32.41
C PHE A 73 9.53 -15.15 33.26
N ASP A 74 9.69 -16.47 33.19
CA ASP A 74 8.95 -17.46 33.98
C ASP A 74 8.94 -17.17 35.48
N ALA A 75 10.05 -16.63 36.01
CA ALA A 75 10.20 -16.32 37.43
C ALA A 75 9.53 -15.00 37.86
N ALA A 76 9.02 -14.21 36.91
CA ALA A 76 8.36 -12.92 37.15
C ALA A 76 6.83 -12.96 36.95
N ARG A 77 6.28 -14.03 36.36
CA ARG A 77 4.86 -14.14 36.00
C ARG A 77 3.90 -13.79 37.14
N ASP A 78 4.08 -14.45 38.29
CA ASP A 78 3.19 -14.27 39.45
C ASP A 78 3.28 -12.85 40.01
N ASP A 79 4.48 -12.25 40.01
CA ASP A 79 4.69 -10.87 40.46
C ASP A 79 3.98 -9.89 39.53
N ILE A 80 4.11 -10.08 38.21
CA ILE A 80 3.47 -9.25 37.19
C ILE A 80 1.95 -9.27 37.37
N VAL A 81 1.34 -10.46 37.35
CA VAL A 81 -0.13 -10.61 37.42
C VAL A 81 -0.68 -10.01 38.72
N LYS A 82 -0.01 -10.27 39.84
CA LYS A 82 -0.39 -9.75 41.15
C LYS A 82 -0.34 -8.22 41.21
N ARG A 83 0.69 -7.60 40.62
CA ARG A 83 0.87 -6.15 40.61
C ARG A 83 -0.12 -5.43 39.70
N MET A 84 -0.45 -6.02 38.55
CA MET A 84 -1.51 -5.49 37.67
C MET A 84 -2.87 -5.42 38.37
N GLY A 85 -3.23 -6.45 39.13
CA GLY A 85 -4.51 -6.54 39.85
C GLY A 85 -5.69 -6.95 38.96
N ASP A 86 -6.55 -7.82 39.49
CA ASP A 86 -7.63 -8.54 38.77
C ASP A 86 -8.77 -7.67 38.25
N ASP A 87 -8.92 -6.47 38.79
CA ASP A 87 -10.02 -5.54 38.49
C ASP A 87 -9.65 -4.44 37.49
N THR A 88 -8.46 -4.49 36.89
CA THR A 88 -7.97 -3.48 35.95
C THR A 88 -8.34 -3.80 34.50
N ILE A 89 -8.66 -2.76 33.74
CA ILE A 89 -8.69 -2.79 32.28
C ILE A 89 -7.25 -2.65 31.75
N ILE A 90 -6.86 -3.44 30.77
CA ILE A 90 -5.56 -3.32 30.10
C ILE A 90 -5.62 -2.19 29.08
N VAL A 91 -4.62 -1.31 29.07
CA VAL A 91 -4.47 -0.25 28.09
C VAL A 91 -3.08 -0.39 27.46
N GLY A 92 -3.01 -0.29 26.14
CA GLY A 92 -1.75 -0.32 25.41
C GLY A 92 -1.90 0.27 24.01
N GLN A 93 -0.77 0.47 23.33
CA GLN A 93 -0.76 0.85 21.93
C GLN A 93 -0.55 -0.40 21.08
N ASN A 94 -1.48 -0.74 20.17
CA ASN A 94 -1.45 -2.03 19.48
C ASN A 94 -1.48 -3.23 20.46
N VAL A 95 -2.23 -3.09 21.56
CA VAL A 95 -2.15 -3.92 22.78
C VAL A 95 -2.40 -5.41 22.55
N SER A 96 -3.09 -5.76 21.46
CA SER A 96 -3.28 -7.14 21.05
C SER A 96 -1.94 -7.87 20.84
N PHE A 97 -0.90 -7.14 20.42
CA PHE A 97 0.45 -7.65 20.29
C PHE A 97 1.01 -8.08 21.65
N ASP A 98 1.05 -7.18 22.63
CA ASP A 98 1.59 -7.43 23.96
C ASP A 98 0.84 -8.57 24.66
N ILE A 99 -0.49 -8.58 24.59
CA ILE A 99 -1.31 -9.66 25.16
C ILE A 99 -0.92 -11.02 24.57
N ARG A 100 -0.74 -11.12 23.24
CA ARG A 100 -0.32 -12.37 22.60
C ARG A 100 1.12 -12.76 22.97
N MET A 101 2.02 -11.79 23.10
CA MET A 101 3.41 -12.05 23.53
C MET A 101 3.46 -12.55 24.97
N LEU A 102 2.72 -11.92 25.88
CA LEU A 102 2.57 -12.35 27.26
C LEU A 102 1.92 -13.74 27.37
N GLN A 103 0.92 -14.04 26.53
CA GLN A 103 0.32 -15.37 26.45
C GLN A 103 1.34 -16.42 25.99
N GLY A 104 2.20 -16.08 25.02
CA GLY A 104 3.32 -16.91 24.58
C GLY A 104 4.34 -17.17 25.70
N GLU A 105 4.52 -16.21 26.60
CA GLU A 105 5.31 -16.32 27.82
C GLU A 105 4.52 -16.90 29.00
N GLY A 106 3.30 -17.41 28.82
CA GLY A 106 2.54 -18.11 29.87
C GLY A 106 1.69 -17.23 30.80
N ILE A 107 1.49 -15.96 30.49
CA ILE A 107 0.52 -15.08 31.16
C ILE A 107 -0.69 -14.91 30.24
N ASP A 108 -1.80 -15.59 30.56
CA ASP A 108 -3.02 -15.47 29.78
C ASP A 108 -3.88 -14.30 30.26
N LEU A 109 -3.93 -13.25 29.45
CA LEU A 109 -4.75 -12.05 29.69
C LEU A 109 -5.93 -11.93 28.70
N SER A 110 -6.23 -12.97 27.92
CA SER A 110 -7.20 -12.88 26.81
C SER A 110 -8.62 -12.51 27.25
N ASP A 111 -9.00 -12.92 28.46
CA ASP A 111 -10.33 -12.63 29.03
C ASP A 111 -10.40 -11.28 29.77
N ARG A 112 -9.26 -10.58 29.96
CA ARG A 112 -9.27 -9.27 30.60
C ARG A 112 -9.80 -8.20 29.63
N PRO A 113 -10.67 -7.28 30.08
CA PRO A 113 -11.05 -6.12 29.29
C PRO A 113 -9.80 -5.32 28.87
N TRP A 114 -9.74 -4.91 27.62
CA TRP A 114 -8.61 -4.13 27.09
C TRP A 114 -9.07 -2.98 26.18
N ILE A 115 -8.20 -1.98 26.02
CA ILE A 115 -8.39 -0.79 25.19
C ILE A 115 -7.11 -0.54 24.41
N ASP A 116 -7.25 -0.24 23.12
CA ASP A 116 -6.13 0.16 22.26
C ASP A 116 -6.13 1.68 22.05
N THR A 117 -5.08 2.36 22.50
CA THR A 117 -4.98 3.82 22.37
C THR A 117 -4.75 4.28 20.93
N SER A 118 -4.24 3.43 20.04
CA SER A 118 -4.13 3.77 18.61
C SER A 118 -5.50 3.82 17.95
N MET A 119 -6.40 2.91 18.34
CA MET A 119 -7.78 2.91 17.90
C MET A 119 -8.56 4.10 18.46
N LEU A 120 -8.40 4.41 19.75
CA LEU A 120 -8.99 5.62 20.33
C LEU A 120 -8.48 6.89 19.64
N ALA A 121 -7.18 6.98 19.37
CA ALA A 121 -6.60 8.10 18.67
C ALA A 121 -7.21 8.27 17.28
N SER A 122 -7.44 7.17 16.56
CA SER A 122 -8.07 7.21 15.23
C SER A 122 -9.53 7.68 15.22
N LEU A 123 -10.24 7.58 16.35
CA LEU A 123 -11.58 8.15 16.49
C LEU A 123 -11.54 9.67 16.69
N VAL A 124 -10.59 10.15 17.51
CA VAL A 124 -10.63 11.53 18.00
C VAL A 124 -9.56 12.43 17.40
N PHE A 125 -8.62 11.91 16.61
CA PHE A 125 -7.59 12.66 15.89
C PHE A 125 -7.65 12.40 14.37
N PRO A 126 -8.80 12.66 13.71
CA PRO A 126 -8.98 12.36 12.29
C PRO A 126 -8.05 13.15 11.36
N GLU A 127 -7.41 14.21 11.87
CA GLU A 127 -6.46 15.03 11.13
C GLU A 127 -5.04 14.44 11.03
N LEU A 128 -4.75 13.35 11.75
CA LEU A 128 -3.43 12.72 11.78
C LEU A 128 -3.25 11.69 10.65
N GLU A 129 -2.04 11.68 10.07
CA GLU A 129 -1.69 10.80 8.94
C GLU A 129 -1.33 9.36 9.38
N SER A 130 -1.00 9.18 10.67
CA SER A 130 -0.60 7.92 11.27
C SER A 130 -1.02 7.88 12.74
N TYR A 131 -1.27 6.67 13.24
CA TYR A 131 -1.55 6.43 14.66
C TYR A 131 -0.47 5.57 15.35
N SER A 132 0.74 5.53 14.81
CA SER A 132 1.89 4.94 15.50
C SER A 132 2.34 5.81 16.68
N LEU A 133 2.78 5.19 17.78
CA LEU A 133 3.15 5.92 19.00
C LEU A 133 4.20 7.00 18.74
N GLY A 134 5.32 6.67 18.09
CA GLY A 134 6.39 7.65 17.81
C GLY A 134 5.91 8.89 17.04
N TYR A 135 5.11 8.71 15.98
CA TYR A 135 4.54 9.84 15.24
C TYR A 135 3.58 10.68 16.10
N ILE A 136 2.65 10.05 16.80
CA ILE A 136 1.71 10.78 17.66
C ILE A 136 2.47 11.50 18.78
N SER A 137 3.47 10.86 19.38
CA SER A 137 4.33 11.46 20.40
C SER A 137 5.01 12.73 19.90
N ALA A 138 5.55 12.70 18.68
CA ALA A 138 6.15 13.87 18.06
C ALA A 138 5.13 15.00 17.81
N VAL A 139 3.96 14.68 17.26
CA VAL A 139 2.94 15.67 16.87
C VAL A 139 2.19 16.26 18.08
N LEU A 140 1.89 15.44 19.08
CA LEU A 140 1.17 15.86 20.28
C LEU A 140 2.11 16.25 21.44
N HIS A 141 3.43 16.18 21.23
CA HIS A 141 4.48 16.46 22.21
C HIS A 141 4.32 15.62 23.49
N LEU A 142 4.14 14.32 23.33
CA LEU A 142 4.02 13.37 24.44
C LEU A 142 5.40 13.06 25.03
N ASN A 143 5.44 12.72 26.32
CA ASN A 143 6.64 12.18 26.96
C ASN A 143 6.94 10.75 26.47
N HIS A 144 7.82 10.64 25.48
CA HIS A 144 8.22 9.37 24.85
C HIS A 144 9.72 9.13 25.02
N GLU A 145 10.23 9.17 26.24
CA GLU A 145 11.65 8.99 26.54
C GLU A 145 11.87 7.93 27.63
N PRO A 146 12.81 6.98 27.44
CA PRO A 146 13.48 6.64 26.17
C PRO A 146 12.52 5.97 25.17
N VAL A 147 12.59 6.33 23.89
CA VAL A 147 11.80 5.70 22.81
C VAL A 147 12.20 4.23 22.67
N HIS A 148 11.22 3.34 22.41
CA HIS A 148 11.47 1.89 22.20
C HIS A 148 12.08 1.21 23.42
N ARG A 149 11.61 1.65 24.58
CA ARG A 149 11.80 1.00 25.88
C ARG A 149 10.44 0.90 26.51
N ALA A 150 10.14 -0.24 27.12
CA ALA A 150 8.77 -0.54 27.54
C ALA A 150 8.19 0.55 28.46
N MET A 151 8.96 1.09 29.41
CA MET A 151 8.46 2.15 30.30
C MET A 151 8.31 3.50 29.60
N GLY A 152 9.16 3.81 28.62
CA GLY A 152 9.02 5.02 27.79
C GLY A 152 7.75 4.98 26.96
N ASP A 153 7.45 3.82 26.36
CA ASP A 153 6.24 3.59 25.58
C ASP A 153 4.98 3.57 26.47
N VAL A 154 5.06 3.05 27.70
CA VAL A 154 4.01 3.17 28.73
C VAL A 154 3.70 4.63 29.07
N HIS A 155 4.72 5.48 29.23
CA HIS A 155 4.52 6.91 29.49
C HIS A 155 3.80 7.61 28.33
N ALA A 156 4.27 7.40 27.10
CA ALA A 156 3.66 7.98 25.91
C ALA A 156 2.21 7.49 25.72
N THR A 157 1.96 6.20 25.93
CA THR A 157 0.62 5.59 25.84
C THR A 157 -0.34 6.17 26.88
N LEU A 158 0.12 6.39 28.11
CA LEU A 158 -0.68 7.03 29.16
C LEU A 158 -1.04 8.48 28.81
N GLU A 159 -0.07 9.26 28.30
CA GLU A 159 -0.33 10.63 27.87
C GLU A 159 -1.28 10.68 26.67
N LEU A 160 -1.16 9.74 25.72
CA LEU A 160 -2.08 9.59 24.61
C LEU A 160 -3.50 9.25 25.08
N LEU A 161 -3.65 8.33 26.04
CA LEU A 161 -4.95 8.03 26.65
C LEU A 161 -5.58 9.31 27.23
N SER A 162 -4.81 10.13 27.94
CA SER A 162 -5.29 11.40 28.46
C SER A 162 -5.72 12.36 27.36
N LYS A 163 -4.98 12.43 26.25
CA LYS A 163 -5.30 13.30 25.12
C LYS A 163 -6.57 12.86 24.40
N CYS A 164 -6.74 11.54 24.23
CA CYS A 164 -7.98 10.97 23.71
C CYS A 164 -9.16 11.27 24.64
N TRP A 165 -8.96 11.09 25.95
CA TRP A 165 -9.97 11.37 26.96
C TRP A 165 -10.39 12.85 26.96
N GLU A 166 -9.43 13.78 26.84
CA GLU A 166 -9.70 15.21 26.70
C GLU A 166 -10.61 15.51 25.50
N ARG A 167 -10.36 14.95 24.32
CA ARG A 167 -11.22 15.15 23.13
C ARG A 167 -12.60 14.50 23.28
N LEU A 168 -12.70 13.34 23.91
CA LEU A 168 -14.01 12.70 24.18
C LEU A 168 -14.88 13.55 25.10
N LEU A 169 -14.28 14.29 26.05
CA LEU A 169 -15.01 15.20 26.94
C LEU A 169 -15.55 16.45 26.24
N GLU A 170 -15.03 16.79 25.06
CA GLU A 170 -15.51 17.94 24.27
C GLU A 170 -16.80 17.63 23.49
N LEU A 171 -17.15 16.35 23.35
CA LEU A 171 -18.30 15.91 22.54
C LEU A 171 -19.64 16.49 23.05
N PRO A 172 -20.52 16.94 22.14
CA PRO A 172 -21.88 17.31 22.48
C PRO A 172 -22.66 16.15 23.10
N GLN A 173 -23.63 16.47 23.95
CA GLN A 173 -24.42 15.47 24.68
C GLN A 173 -25.08 14.42 23.77
N GLU A 174 -25.60 14.81 22.61
CA GLU A 174 -26.26 13.89 21.66
C GLU A 174 -25.26 12.90 21.06
N MET A 175 -24.15 13.40 20.51
CA MET A 175 -23.08 12.55 19.96
C MET A 175 -22.49 11.60 21.01
N LEU A 176 -22.38 12.05 22.25
CA LEU A 176 -21.90 11.23 23.35
C LEU A 176 -22.91 10.14 23.73
N MET A 177 -24.22 10.40 23.66
CA MET A 177 -25.24 9.37 23.89
C MET A 177 -25.17 8.29 22.82
N ASP A 178 -25.04 8.68 21.55
CA ASP A 178 -24.94 7.73 20.43
C ASP A 178 -23.65 6.90 20.53
N LEU A 179 -22.52 7.57 20.80
CA LEU A 179 -21.24 6.90 21.03
C LEU A 179 -21.32 5.87 22.15
N LYS A 180 -21.90 6.24 23.30
CA LYS A 180 -22.12 5.31 24.41
C LYS A 180 -23.00 4.14 23.99
N ALA A 181 -24.11 4.39 23.29
CA ALA A 181 -25.02 3.34 22.86
C ALA A 181 -24.33 2.31 21.93
N THR A 182 -23.50 2.79 21.00
CA THR A 182 -22.70 1.92 20.12
C THR A 182 -21.62 1.17 20.90
N MET A 183 -20.87 1.85 21.77
CA MET A 183 -19.77 1.23 22.54
C MET A 183 -20.25 0.24 23.62
N GLN A 184 -21.49 0.35 24.10
CA GLN A 184 -22.08 -0.65 25.00
C GLN A 184 -22.27 -2.03 24.34
N LYS A 185 -22.34 -2.09 23.01
CA LYS A 185 -22.39 -3.34 22.24
C LYS A 185 -20.99 -3.92 21.97
N SER A 186 -19.95 -3.13 22.23
CA SER A 186 -18.55 -3.44 21.90
C SER A 186 -17.91 -4.41 22.91
N SER A 187 -16.60 -4.61 22.79
CA SER A 187 -15.82 -5.37 23.77
C SER A 187 -15.91 -4.74 25.19
N PRO A 188 -15.76 -5.55 26.26
CA PRO A 188 -15.94 -5.07 27.63
C PRO A 188 -15.08 -3.85 27.99
N GLY A 189 -13.84 -3.76 27.48
CA GLY A 189 -12.94 -2.65 27.78
C GLY A 189 -13.46 -1.32 27.22
N TYR A 190 -13.98 -1.32 25.99
CA TYR A 190 -14.59 -0.15 25.36
C TYR A 190 -15.89 0.20 26.08
N ALA A 191 -16.79 -0.77 26.31
CA ALA A 191 -18.04 -0.52 27.02
C ALA A 191 -17.80 0.16 28.38
N MET A 192 -16.84 -0.32 29.16
CA MET A 192 -16.46 0.25 30.47
C MET A 192 -15.86 1.67 30.35
N LEU A 193 -14.95 1.90 29.39
CA LEU A 193 -14.33 3.21 29.18
C LEU A 193 -15.36 4.28 28.82
N PHE A 194 -16.20 3.99 27.84
CA PHE A 194 -17.17 4.96 27.33
C PHE A 194 -18.35 5.16 28.30
N ASP A 195 -18.73 4.15 29.09
CA ASP A 195 -19.70 4.33 30.18
C ASP A 195 -19.23 5.37 31.19
N ALA A 196 -17.93 5.37 31.51
CA ALA A 196 -17.31 6.29 32.46
C ALA A 196 -17.25 7.76 32.02
N LEU A 197 -17.57 8.07 30.76
CA LEU A 197 -17.65 9.46 30.29
C LEU A 197 -18.78 10.20 31.04
N PRO A 198 -18.60 11.46 31.46
CA PRO A 198 -19.66 12.25 32.10
C PRO A 198 -20.75 12.63 31.07
N THR A 199 -21.71 13.48 31.47
CA THR A 199 -22.61 14.13 30.49
C THR A 199 -21.79 15.06 29.58
N GLY A 200 -22.11 15.05 28.29
CA GLY A 200 -21.42 15.82 27.25
C GLY A 200 -21.72 17.32 27.34
N THR A 201 -21.11 18.09 26.43
CA THR A 201 -21.22 19.54 26.42
C THR A 201 -22.55 20.01 25.79
N SER A 202 -22.98 21.24 26.09
CA SER A 202 -24.15 21.87 25.46
C SER A 202 -23.82 22.58 24.14
N GLY A 203 -22.75 22.16 23.46
CA GLY A 203 -22.14 22.86 22.32
C GLY A 203 -22.37 22.18 20.96
N SER A 204 -21.77 22.76 19.92
CA SER A 204 -21.66 22.16 18.59
C SER A 204 -20.51 21.15 18.53
N ALA A 205 -20.48 20.34 17.47
CA ALA A 205 -19.36 19.43 17.18
C ALA A 205 -18.00 20.18 17.24
N PRO A 206 -16.96 19.58 17.86
CA PRO A 206 -15.64 20.18 17.96
C PRO A 206 -14.97 20.40 16.59
N GLN A 207 -14.10 21.41 16.50
CA GLN A 207 -13.38 21.72 15.27
C GLN A 207 -12.46 20.59 14.80
N TRP A 208 -11.88 19.83 15.74
CA TRP A 208 -10.97 18.72 15.42
C TRP A 208 -11.66 17.57 14.68
N MET A 209 -13.00 17.52 14.63
CA MET A 209 -13.72 16.53 13.83
C MET A 209 -13.62 16.79 12.33
N GLN A 210 -13.07 17.92 11.90
CA GLN A 210 -12.86 18.22 10.48
C GLN A 210 -11.55 17.62 9.97
N MET A 211 -11.64 16.74 8.98
CA MET A 211 -10.46 16.19 8.29
C MET A 211 -9.76 17.26 7.44
N THR A 212 -8.43 17.23 7.42
CA THR A 212 -7.62 18.12 6.60
C THR A 212 -7.73 17.73 5.12
N ALA A 213 -8.01 18.69 4.24
CA ALA A 213 -7.98 18.44 2.80
C ALA A 213 -6.53 18.37 2.28
N PRO A 214 -6.18 17.36 1.45
CA PRO A 214 -4.85 17.25 0.88
C PRO A 214 -4.52 18.44 -0.04
N LYS A 215 -3.24 18.83 -0.09
CA LYS A 215 -2.76 19.84 -1.04
C LYS A 215 -2.85 19.30 -2.46
N LYS A 216 -3.49 20.06 -3.35
CA LYS A 216 -3.67 19.71 -4.76
C LYS A 216 -2.61 20.37 -5.63
N VAL A 217 -2.28 19.72 -6.75
CA VAL A 217 -1.33 20.26 -7.74
C VAL A 217 -1.94 21.47 -8.42
N THR A 218 -1.21 22.59 -8.43
CA THR A 218 -1.62 23.79 -9.16
C THR A 218 -1.76 23.48 -10.65
N PRO A 219 -2.94 23.65 -11.25
CA PRO A 219 -3.15 23.33 -12.66
C PRO A 219 -2.30 24.25 -13.56
N SER A 220 -1.68 23.65 -14.57
CA SER A 220 -1.11 24.42 -15.68
C SER A 220 -2.21 24.99 -16.56
N MET A 221 -2.08 26.26 -16.97
CA MET A 221 -3.04 26.97 -17.84
C MET A 221 -2.90 26.60 -19.33
N ARG A 222 -2.08 25.59 -19.65
CA ARG A 222 -1.81 25.17 -21.03
C ARG A 222 -3.05 24.56 -21.68
N LYS A 223 -3.20 24.79 -22.98
CA LYS A 223 -4.25 24.16 -23.79
C LYS A 223 -3.65 23.00 -24.57
N ILE A 224 -4.24 21.82 -24.39
CA ILE A 224 -3.99 20.62 -25.19
C ILE A 224 -5.22 20.40 -26.06
N ILE A 225 -5.01 20.02 -27.32
CA ILE A 225 -6.08 19.56 -28.21
C ILE A 225 -5.94 18.05 -28.30
N LEU A 226 -6.91 17.32 -27.75
CA LEU A 226 -6.92 15.86 -27.80
C LEU A 226 -7.36 15.40 -29.19
N HIS A 227 -6.57 14.52 -29.78
CA HIS A 227 -6.96 13.80 -30.98
C HIS A 227 -7.57 12.46 -30.59
N LYS A 228 -8.79 12.18 -31.07
CA LYS A 228 -9.41 10.86 -30.94
C LYS A 228 -8.98 10.00 -32.14
N PRO A 229 -8.19 8.93 -31.94
CA PRO A 229 -7.75 8.09 -33.05
C PRO A 229 -8.87 7.18 -33.58
N ASP A 230 -8.73 6.71 -34.82
CA ASP A 230 -9.57 5.66 -35.36
C ASP A 230 -9.36 4.34 -34.60
N ILE A 231 -10.41 3.53 -34.48
CA ILE A 231 -10.34 2.20 -33.87
C ILE A 231 -9.30 1.33 -34.60
N GLY A 232 -8.50 0.57 -33.84
CA GLY A 232 -7.38 -0.21 -34.36
C GLY A 232 -6.08 0.58 -34.58
N ILE A 233 -6.11 1.90 -34.33
CA ILE A 233 -4.93 2.76 -34.27
C ILE A 233 -4.77 3.28 -32.85
N VAL A 234 -3.60 3.04 -32.26
CA VAL A 234 -3.22 3.57 -30.95
C VAL A 234 -2.48 4.89 -31.13
N ASP A 235 -2.96 5.96 -30.47
CA ASP A 235 -2.24 7.24 -30.43
C ASP A 235 -1.28 7.25 -29.23
N TYR A 236 0.02 7.37 -29.48
CA TYR A 236 1.02 7.55 -28.44
C TYR A 236 1.20 9.01 -28.10
N ILE A 237 1.21 9.29 -26.80
CA ILE A 237 1.41 10.62 -26.24
C ILE A 237 2.60 10.52 -25.27
N GLU A 238 3.75 11.07 -25.66
CA GLU A 238 4.91 11.07 -24.76
C GLU A 238 4.71 12.05 -23.60
N GLU A 239 4.86 11.56 -22.38
CA GLU A 239 4.68 12.34 -21.16
C GLU A 239 5.94 13.17 -20.83
N PRO A 240 5.78 14.44 -20.41
CA PRO A 240 6.85 15.19 -19.77
C PRO A 240 6.98 14.81 -18.29
N LEU A 241 8.03 15.30 -17.62
CA LEU A 241 8.18 15.19 -16.17
C LEU A 241 7.23 16.11 -15.37
N ASP A 242 6.55 17.05 -16.02
CA ASP A 242 5.64 18.01 -15.38
C ASP A 242 4.52 17.30 -14.60
N ALA A 243 4.53 17.48 -13.27
CA ALA A 243 3.56 16.86 -12.35
C ALA A 243 2.10 17.28 -12.59
N SER A 244 1.87 18.38 -13.33
CA SER A 244 0.55 18.89 -13.71
C SER A 244 0.03 18.34 -15.04
N PHE A 245 0.83 17.56 -15.78
CA PHE A 245 0.48 17.10 -17.13
C PHE A 245 -0.86 16.34 -17.19
N LEU A 246 -1.07 15.37 -16.28
CA LEU A 246 -2.33 14.63 -16.20
C LEU A 246 -3.54 15.55 -15.91
N GLN A 247 -3.36 16.58 -15.08
CA GLN A 247 -4.40 17.58 -14.83
C GLN A 247 -4.75 18.35 -16.12
N THR A 248 -3.74 18.74 -16.90
CA THR A 248 -3.96 19.41 -18.18
C THR A 248 -4.69 18.50 -19.18
N MET A 249 -4.36 17.21 -19.22
CA MET A 249 -5.06 16.22 -20.04
C MET A 249 -6.54 16.09 -19.65
N ILE A 250 -6.84 15.99 -18.35
CA ILE A 250 -8.21 15.93 -17.83
C ILE A 250 -8.97 17.21 -18.18
N ASN A 251 -8.35 18.38 -18.03
CA ASN A 251 -8.98 19.65 -18.38
C ASN A 251 -9.28 19.76 -19.88
N ALA A 252 -8.39 19.24 -20.74
CA ALA A 252 -8.60 19.20 -22.18
C ALA A 252 -9.77 18.27 -22.55
N ALA A 253 -9.86 17.10 -21.92
CA ALA A 253 -10.98 16.17 -22.07
C ALA A 253 -12.30 16.81 -21.60
N ALA A 254 -12.31 17.51 -20.47
CA ALA A 254 -13.50 18.18 -19.95
C ALA A 254 -13.98 19.34 -20.83
N ALA A 255 -13.06 19.99 -21.54
CA ALA A 255 -13.37 21.05 -22.50
C ALA A 255 -13.93 20.52 -23.84
N ASP A 256 -13.64 19.27 -24.20
CA ASP A 256 -14.21 18.63 -25.38
C ASP A 256 -15.66 18.18 -25.10
N LYS A 257 -16.61 18.87 -25.73
CA LYS A 257 -18.05 18.58 -25.58
C LYS A 257 -18.58 17.57 -26.59
N ASN A 258 -17.75 17.11 -27.53
CA ASN A 258 -18.18 16.21 -28.61
C ASN A 258 -17.80 14.74 -28.38
N THR A 259 -16.91 14.48 -27.43
CA THR A 259 -16.38 13.14 -27.16
C THR A 259 -16.56 12.79 -25.69
N VAL A 260 -16.94 11.56 -25.41
CA VAL A 260 -16.88 10.99 -24.06
C VAL A 260 -15.49 10.38 -23.86
N HIS A 261 -14.75 10.91 -22.89
CA HIS A 261 -13.39 10.48 -22.57
C HIS A 261 -13.39 9.60 -21.32
N TRP A 262 -12.72 8.45 -21.40
CA TRP A 262 -12.47 7.56 -20.27
C TRP A 262 -10.98 7.57 -19.98
N ILE A 263 -10.59 8.17 -18.86
CA ILE A 263 -9.20 8.32 -18.46
C ILE A 263 -8.90 7.28 -17.39
N ALA A 264 -8.08 6.30 -17.72
CA ALA A 264 -7.63 5.29 -16.77
C ALA A 264 -6.29 5.75 -16.16
N VAL A 265 -6.19 5.68 -14.83
CA VAL A 265 -4.99 6.04 -14.07
C VAL A 265 -4.53 4.90 -13.17
N LYS A 266 -3.26 4.93 -12.78
CA LYS A 266 -2.71 4.07 -11.72
C LYS A 266 -3.06 4.66 -10.36
N ASN A 267 -3.47 3.81 -9.42
CA ASN A 267 -3.74 4.18 -8.02
C ASN A 267 -4.73 5.37 -7.93
N LEU A 268 -5.98 5.11 -8.32
CA LEU A 268 -7.04 6.11 -8.43
C LEU A 268 -7.16 7.00 -7.19
N THR A 269 -7.16 6.43 -5.99
CA THR A 269 -7.30 7.16 -4.72
C THR A 269 -6.20 8.21 -4.55
N ALA A 270 -4.93 7.81 -4.71
CA ALA A 270 -3.77 8.71 -4.64
C ALA A 270 -3.84 9.82 -5.69
N THR A 271 -4.20 9.44 -6.91
CA THR A 271 -4.28 10.35 -8.06
C THR A 271 -5.40 11.39 -7.89
N VAL A 272 -6.57 11.00 -7.37
CA VAL A 272 -7.69 11.94 -7.14
C VAL A 272 -7.34 12.96 -6.06
N LYS A 273 -6.69 12.55 -4.96
CA LYS A 273 -6.32 13.44 -3.83
C LYS A 273 -5.50 14.64 -4.28
N ARG A 274 -4.68 14.48 -5.31
CA ARG A 274 -3.77 15.51 -5.84
C ARG A 274 -4.34 16.34 -6.99
N LEU A 275 -5.52 16.02 -7.52
CA LEU A 275 -6.12 16.68 -8.69
C LEU A 275 -7.25 17.67 -8.34
N HIS A 276 -7.35 18.71 -9.16
CA HIS A 276 -8.48 19.63 -9.23
C HIS A 276 -9.45 19.15 -10.30
N LEU A 277 -10.38 18.28 -9.92
CA LEU A 277 -11.33 17.70 -10.88
C LEU A 277 -12.43 18.71 -11.26
N PRO A 278 -12.62 19.01 -12.56
CA PRO A 278 -13.76 19.76 -13.07
C PRO A 278 -15.11 19.09 -12.75
N ALA A 279 -16.21 19.85 -12.80
CA ALA A 279 -17.55 19.32 -12.57
C ALA A 279 -17.99 18.27 -13.63
N GLU A 280 -17.36 18.29 -14.80
CA GLU A 280 -17.60 17.33 -15.89
C GLU A 280 -16.89 15.99 -15.72
N VAL A 281 -16.09 15.81 -14.65
CA VAL A 281 -15.40 14.56 -14.37
C VAL A 281 -16.17 13.76 -13.34
N ARG A 282 -16.49 12.50 -13.66
CA ARG A 282 -16.95 11.51 -12.67
C ARG A 282 -15.85 10.51 -12.39
N ILE A 283 -15.59 10.27 -11.11
CA ILE A 283 -14.74 9.18 -10.66
C ILE A 283 -15.59 7.91 -10.56
N LEU A 284 -15.13 6.81 -11.14
CA LEU A 284 -15.70 5.49 -10.90
C LEU A 284 -14.86 4.76 -9.87
N GLN A 285 -15.41 4.62 -8.67
CA GLN A 285 -14.79 3.86 -7.60
C GLN A 285 -15.06 2.37 -7.80
N PRO A 286 -14.07 1.49 -7.57
CA PRO A 286 -14.31 0.06 -7.48
C PRO A 286 -15.18 -0.28 -6.27
N PRO A 287 -15.95 -1.38 -6.31
CA PRO A 287 -16.91 -1.72 -5.26
C PRO A 287 -16.28 -1.75 -3.86
N PHE A 288 -15.06 -2.28 -3.73
CA PHE A 288 -14.37 -2.40 -2.45
C PHE A 288 -14.04 -1.05 -1.78
N LEU A 289 -14.07 0.07 -2.52
CA LEU A 289 -13.86 1.41 -1.96
C LEU A 289 -15.18 2.12 -1.60
N LEU A 290 -16.34 1.57 -1.94
CA LEU A 290 -17.64 2.19 -1.68
C LEU A 290 -18.35 1.53 -0.49
N LEU A 291 -19.07 2.34 0.27
CA LEU A 291 -19.92 1.87 1.37
C LEU A 291 -21.24 1.30 0.81
N ASP A 292 -21.61 0.09 1.23
CA ASP A 292 -22.96 -0.42 1.10
C ASP A 292 -23.76 -0.03 2.34
N GLU A 293 -24.61 1.00 2.19
CA GLU A 293 -25.43 1.52 3.28
C GLU A 293 -26.37 0.46 3.87
N ASN A 294 -26.83 -0.53 3.09
CA ASN A 294 -27.70 -1.57 3.63
C ASN A 294 -26.94 -2.48 4.60
N GLU A 295 -25.70 -2.84 4.24
CA GLU A 295 -24.85 -3.64 5.12
C GLU A 295 -24.42 -2.87 6.37
N ALA A 296 -24.16 -1.56 6.24
CA ALA A 296 -23.91 -0.69 7.38
C ALA A 296 -25.11 -0.67 8.35
N GLU A 297 -26.34 -0.55 7.83
CA GLU A 297 -27.56 -0.65 8.65
C GLU A 297 -27.72 -2.03 9.30
N GLN A 298 -27.43 -3.13 8.59
CA GLN A 298 -27.46 -4.46 9.20
C GLN A 298 -26.44 -4.61 10.34
N LEU A 299 -25.23 -4.03 10.18
CA LEU A 299 -24.23 -4.02 11.23
C LEU A 299 -24.70 -3.20 12.45
N ARG A 300 -25.32 -2.03 12.25
CA ARG A 300 -25.89 -1.20 13.33
C ARG A 300 -26.94 -1.94 14.17
N LEU A 301 -27.70 -2.85 13.54
CA LEU A 301 -28.76 -3.65 14.19
C LEU A 301 -28.24 -4.79 15.07
N GLN A 302 -26.96 -5.16 14.97
CA GLN A 302 -26.39 -6.21 15.82
C GLN A 302 -26.43 -5.80 17.30
N ASN A 303 -26.56 -6.80 18.18
CA ASN A 303 -26.58 -6.61 19.63
C ASN A 303 -25.17 -6.63 20.24
N GLU A 304 -24.24 -7.29 19.57
CA GLU A 304 -22.85 -7.43 19.95
C GLU A 304 -21.99 -7.05 18.75
N LEU A 305 -20.92 -6.31 19.00
CA LEU A 305 -19.97 -5.80 18.01
C LEU A 305 -18.54 -6.06 18.52
N THR A 306 -17.60 -6.28 17.61
CA THR A 306 -16.18 -6.18 17.96
C THR A 306 -15.79 -4.71 18.23
N ALA A 307 -14.60 -4.51 18.81
CA ALA A 307 -14.06 -3.16 18.99
C ALA A 307 -13.96 -2.40 17.66
N ASP A 308 -13.42 -3.04 16.62
CA ASP A 308 -13.26 -2.44 15.29
C ASP A 308 -14.60 -2.14 14.61
N GLU A 309 -15.63 -2.97 14.82
CA GLU A 309 -16.97 -2.71 14.27
C GLU A 309 -17.63 -1.50 14.93
N ALA A 310 -17.56 -1.43 16.26
CA ALA A 310 -18.13 -0.32 17.01
C ALA A 310 -17.43 1.01 16.70
N THR A 311 -16.09 1.00 16.58
CA THR A 311 -15.32 2.19 16.22
C THR A 311 -15.59 2.59 14.77
N LEU A 312 -15.66 1.64 13.84
CA LEU A 312 -15.99 1.90 12.45
C LEU A 312 -17.38 2.52 12.29
N LEU A 313 -18.41 1.95 12.92
CA LEU A 313 -19.78 2.51 12.89
C LEU A 313 -19.79 3.94 13.42
N THR A 314 -19.08 4.20 14.52
CA THR A 314 -18.93 5.56 15.07
C THR A 314 -18.33 6.51 14.02
N LYS A 315 -17.30 6.07 13.28
CA LYS A 315 -16.69 6.87 12.21
C LYS A 315 -17.63 7.09 11.03
N LEU A 316 -18.45 6.09 10.67
CA LEU A 316 -19.47 6.27 9.63
C LEU A 316 -20.47 7.36 10.02
N ASP A 317 -20.91 7.37 11.28
CA ASP A 317 -21.88 8.33 11.78
C ASP A 317 -21.29 9.76 11.87
N TRP A 318 -20.02 9.87 12.28
CA TRP A 318 -19.33 11.15 12.46
C TRP A 318 -18.86 11.77 11.14
N TYR A 319 -18.25 10.98 10.26
CA TYR A 319 -17.57 11.46 9.06
C TYR A 319 -18.39 11.27 7.78
N LYS A 320 -19.39 10.38 7.79
CA LYS A 320 -20.28 10.07 6.65
C LYS A 320 -19.50 9.85 5.34
N PRO A 321 -18.55 8.90 5.33
CA PRO A 321 -17.69 8.67 4.19
C PRO A 321 -18.48 8.10 3.00
N GLU A 322 -18.30 8.66 1.81
CA GLU A 322 -18.79 8.05 0.57
C GLU A 322 -17.84 6.94 0.10
N THR A 323 -16.54 7.14 0.35
CA THR A 323 -15.48 6.20 0.00
C THR A 323 -14.63 5.83 1.21
N PHE A 324 -13.96 4.68 1.11
CA PHE A 324 -13.04 4.17 2.13
C PHE A 324 -12.01 5.20 2.62
N SER A 325 -11.56 6.11 1.75
CA SER A 325 -10.55 7.13 2.08
C SER A 325 -11.10 8.38 2.77
N ASP A 326 -12.42 8.50 2.91
CA ASP A 326 -13.08 9.68 3.49
C ASP A 326 -13.26 9.57 5.02
N ALA A 327 -12.79 8.47 5.61
CA ALA A 327 -12.77 8.27 7.05
C ALA A 327 -11.37 7.86 7.54
N PRO A 328 -11.00 8.20 8.79
CA PRO A 328 -9.71 7.86 9.40
C PRO A 328 -9.66 6.38 9.82
N LEU A 329 -9.73 5.46 8.86
CA LEU A 329 -9.77 4.03 9.11
C LEU A 329 -8.40 3.51 9.58
N HIS A 330 -8.39 2.75 10.68
CA HIS A 330 -7.18 2.25 11.33
C HIS A 330 -7.33 0.78 11.77
N GLY A 331 -6.21 0.09 11.93
CA GLY A 331 -6.20 -1.31 12.37
C GLY A 331 -7.08 -2.23 11.52
N ASP A 332 -7.85 -3.07 12.20
CA ASP A 332 -8.69 -4.09 11.58
C ASP A 332 -10.05 -3.56 11.07
N GLU A 333 -10.36 -2.26 11.26
CA GLU A 333 -11.51 -1.61 10.62
C GLU A 333 -11.46 -1.75 9.09
N LYS A 334 -10.25 -1.81 8.51
CA LYS A 334 -10.07 -2.06 7.08
C LYS A 334 -10.55 -3.45 6.68
N ALA A 335 -10.31 -4.45 7.53
CA ALA A 335 -10.80 -5.81 7.31
C ALA A 335 -12.33 -5.88 7.49
N VAL A 336 -12.88 -5.16 8.47
CA VAL A 336 -14.33 -5.02 8.66
C VAL A 336 -14.98 -4.38 7.43
N TRP A 337 -14.44 -3.25 6.95
CA TRP A 337 -14.95 -2.60 5.74
C TRP A 337 -14.97 -3.56 4.55
N ASN A 338 -13.82 -4.14 4.21
CA ASN A 338 -13.70 -5.02 3.05
C ASN A 338 -14.53 -6.31 3.18
N GLY A 339 -14.71 -6.80 4.41
CA GLY A 339 -15.38 -8.07 4.68
C GLY A 339 -16.88 -7.97 4.91
N LYS A 340 -17.39 -6.80 5.31
CA LYS A 340 -18.77 -6.61 5.77
C LYS A 340 -19.50 -5.41 5.17
N LEU A 341 -18.80 -4.32 4.84
CA LEU A 341 -19.46 -3.05 4.47
C LEU A 341 -19.23 -2.59 3.03
N ALA A 342 -18.22 -3.14 2.36
CA ALA A 342 -17.89 -2.79 1.00
C ALA A 342 -19.00 -3.20 0.02
N CYS A 343 -19.26 -2.35 -0.97
CA CYS A 343 -20.14 -2.71 -2.08
C CYS A 343 -19.64 -3.94 -2.84
N THR A 344 -20.59 -4.66 -3.43
CA THR A 344 -20.36 -5.67 -4.47
C THR A 344 -20.68 -5.10 -5.85
N GLU A 345 -20.44 -5.88 -6.92
CA GLU A 345 -20.82 -5.49 -8.28
C GLU A 345 -22.34 -5.35 -8.47
N GLN A 346 -23.13 -5.92 -7.56
CA GLN A 346 -24.60 -5.87 -7.57
C GLN A 346 -25.16 -4.76 -6.67
N SER A 347 -24.32 -4.16 -5.80
CA SER A 347 -24.77 -3.13 -4.87
C SER A 347 -25.25 -1.89 -5.61
N THR A 348 -26.39 -1.33 -5.17
CA THR A 348 -27.02 -0.17 -5.80
C THR A 348 -26.06 1.03 -5.88
N ALA A 349 -25.35 1.33 -4.78
CA ALA A 349 -24.40 2.44 -4.73
C ALA A 349 -23.26 2.29 -5.77
N TYR A 350 -22.81 1.07 -6.05
CA TYR A 350 -21.84 0.81 -7.11
C TYR A 350 -22.46 1.00 -8.50
N THR A 351 -23.62 0.39 -8.77
CA THR A 351 -24.27 0.44 -10.08
C THR A 351 -24.79 1.84 -10.45
N ASP A 352 -25.12 2.68 -9.47
CA ASP A 352 -25.59 4.05 -9.67
C ASP A 352 -24.53 4.96 -10.28
N GLN A 353 -23.24 4.66 -10.08
CA GLN A 353 -22.14 5.43 -10.67
C GLN A 353 -22.22 5.49 -12.21
N PHE A 354 -22.79 4.46 -12.84
CA PHE A 354 -22.90 4.31 -14.30
C PHE A 354 -24.09 5.05 -14.92
N LYS A 355 -25.00 5.61 -14.11
CA LYS A 355 -26.19 6.32 -14.60
C LYS A 355 -25.86 7.77 -14.93
N ASN A 356 -26.27 8.28 -16.09
CA ASN A 356 -26.04 9.68 -16.49
C ASN A 356 -24.55 10.08 -16.44
N LEU A 357 -23.68 9.29 -17.07
CA LEU A 357 -22.24 9.59 -17.12
C LEU A 357 -21.99 10.96 -17.79
N PRO A 358 -21.04 11.77 -17.26
CA PRO A 358 -20.67 13.03 -17.88
C PRO A 358 -19.72 12.81 -19.08
N SER A 359 -19.19 13.90 -19.65
CA SER A 359 -18.26 13.80 -20.79
C SER A 359 -16.89 13.23 -20.43
N VAL A 360 -16.51 13.18 -19.13
CA VAL A 360 -15.24 12.60 -18.69
C VAL A 360 -15.45 11.63 -17.53
N VAL A 361 -14.94 10.42 -17.69
CA VAL A 361 -14.91 9.37 -16.68
C VAL A 361 -13.46 9.11 -16.28
N LEU A 362 -13.18 9.07 -14.97
CA LEU A 362 -11.87 8.78 -14.40
C LEU A 362 -11.95 7.48 -13.59
N LEU A 363 -11.09 6.51 -13.88
CA LEU A 363 -11.11 5.19 -13.23
C LEU A 363 -9.72 4.56 -13.11
N ASP A 364 -9.62 3.45 -12.39
CA ASP A 364 -8.37 2.68 -12.27
C ASP A 364 -8.13 1.81 -13.52
N HIS A 365 -6.86 1.64 -13.92
CA HIS A 365 -6.47 0.74 -15.02
C HIS A 365 -7.09 -0.64 -14.92
N ARG A 366 -7.03 -1.26 -13.75
CA ARG A 366 -7.53 -2.63 -13.55
C ARG A 366 -9.05 -2.67 -13.69
N GLN A 367 -9.73 -1.60 -13.27
CA GLN A 367 -11.18 -1.49 -13.44
C GLN A 367 -11.55 -1.36 -14.92
N LEU A 368 -10.87 -0.49 -15.67
CA LEU A 368 -11.06 -0.40 -17.13
C LEU A 368 -10.88 -1.76 -17.80
N LEU A 369 -9.79 -2.47 -17.48
CA LEU A 369 -9.50 -3.78 -18.07
C LEU A 369 -10.52 -4.85 -17.67
N ALA A 370 -11.07 -4.80 -16.45
CA ALA A 370 -12.18 -5.66 -16.07
C ALA A 370 -13.43 -5.38 -16.91
N PHE A 371 -13.73 -4.11 -17.17
CA PHE A 371 -14.90 -3.71 -17.96
C PHE A 371 -14.80 -4.15 -19.42
N VAL A 372 -13.63 -4.05 -20.06
CA VAL A 372 -13.50 -4.46 -21.47
C VAL A 372 -13.42 -5.97 -21.64
N LYS A 373 -12.91 -6.69 -20.64
CA LYS A 373 -12.76 -8.15 -20.65
C LYS A 373 -14.10 -8.88 -20.49
N ASP A 374 -14.96 -8.39 -19.62
CA ASP A 374 -16.20 -9.07 -19.24
C ASP A 374 -17.44 -8.29 -19.68
N PRO A 375 -18.18 -8.78 -20.68
CA PRO A 375 -19.36 -8.10 -21.19
C PRO A 375 -20.55 -8.10 -20.22
N ASP A 376 -20.55 -8.98 -19.21
CA ASP A 376 -21.67 -9.17 -18.28
C ASP A 376 -21.58 -8.25 -17.05
N ILE A 377 -20.44 -7.60 -16.82
CA ILE A 377 -20.29 -6.61 -15.74
C ILE A 377 -21.19 -5.40 -16.02
N ALA A 378 -21.88 -4.90 -14.98
CA ALA A 378 -22.82 -3.77 -15.08
C ALA A 378 -22.24 -2.53 -15.77
N ALA A 379 -20.94 -2.32 -15.64
CA ALA A 379 -20.19 -1.22 -16.25
C ALA A 379 -19.95 -1.36 -17.76
N HIS A 380 -19.95 -2.58 -18.32
CA HIS A 380 -19.64 -2.82 -19.74
C HIS A 380 -20.62 -2.07 -20.65
N GLY A 381 -21.91 -2.12 -20.31
CA GLY A 381 -22.95 -1.39 -21.04
C GLY A 381 -22.80 0.14 -21.00
N ALA A 382 -22.05 0.67 -20.03
CA ALA A 382 -21.79 2.11 -19.91
C ALA A 382 -20.58 2.59 -20.74
N LEU A 383 -19.67 1.68 -21.11
CA LEU A 383 -18.51 1.97 -21.97
C LEU A 383 -18.91 1.77 -23.45
N HIS A 384 -19.45 2.82 -24.05
CA HIS A 384 -19.85 2.80 -25.47
C HIS A 384 -18.66 2.66 -26.42
N SER A 385 -18.88 2.02 -27.57
CA SER A 385 -17.83 1.78 -28.58
C SER A 385 -17.25 3.05 -29.21
N ASP A 386 -17.94 4.19 -29.09
CA ASP A 386 -17.46 5.50 -29.53
C ASP A 386 -16.70 6.25 -28.42
N ALA A 387 -16.47 5.66 -27.24
CA ALA A 387 -15.66 6.27 -26.20
C ALA A 387 -14.20 6.46 -26.66
N HIS A 388 -13.58 7.54 -26.22
CA HIS A 388 -12.15 7.74 -26.33
C HIS A 388 -11.48 7.36 -25.00
N ILE A 389 -10.68 6.30 -25.02
CA ILE A 389 -9.98 5.79 -23.84
C ILE A 389 -8.56 6.37 -23.82
N ILE A 390 -8.17 6.98 -22.69
CA ILE A 390 -6.83 7.51 -22.45
C ILE A 390 -6.25 6.76 -21.27
N ILE A 391 -5.10 6.12 -21.44
CA ILE A 391 -4.42 5.36 -20.37
C ILE A 391 -3.16 6.12 -19.94
N ASP A 392 -3.13 6.61 -18.70
CA ASP A 392 -1.95 7.21 -18.07
C ASP A 392 -0.87 6.16 -17.82
N ASP A 393 0.41 6.52 -17.87
CA ASP A 393 1.53 5.61 -17.54
C ASP A 393 1.39 4.20 -18.17
N ALA A 394 1.20 4.13 -19.48
CA ALA A 394 0.99 2.88 -20.22
C ALA A 394 2.20 1.93 -20.15
N SER A 395 3.33 2.39 -19.61
CA SER A 395 4.47 1.52 -19.25
C SER A 395 4.10 0.44 -18.21
N MET A 396 3.02 0.65 -17.45
CA MET A 396 2.48 -0.30 -16.47
C MET A 396 1.33 -1.16 -17.01
N LEU A 397 0.94 -0.97 -18.28
CA LEU A 397 -0.22 -1.63 -18.86
C LEU A 397 -0.03 -3.15 -18.94
N GLU A 398 1.18 -3.61 -19.24
CA GLU A 398 1.55 -5.03 -19.25
C GLU A 398 1.30 -5.70 -17.87
N ASP A 399 1.83 -5.09 -16.80
CA ASP A 399 1.71 -5.61 -15.43
C ASP A 399 0.26 -5.57 -14.97
N THR A 400 -0.47 -4.52 -15.35
CA THR A 400 -1.87 -4.33 -14.96
C THR A 400 -2.79 -5.32 -15.69
N ALA A 401 -2.56 -5.53 -16.99
CA ALA A 401 -3.27 -6.53 -17.77
C ALA A 401 -2.99 -7.94 -17.27
N SER A 402 -1.75 -8.26 -16.90
CA SER A 402 -1.40 -9.56 -16.31
C SER A 402 -2.24 -9.87 -15.06
N LYS A 403 -2.51 -8.85 -14.24
CA LYS A 403 -3.40 -8.97 -13.06
C LYS A 403 -4.88 -9.03 -13.41
N ALA A 404 -5.34 -8.28 -14.41
CA ALA A 404 -6.76 -8.24 -14.82
C ALA A 404 -7.21 -9.51 -15.56
N TYR A 405 -6.36 -10.04 -16.43
CA TYR A 405 -6.59 -11.27 -17.18
C TYR A 405 -6.06 -12.53 -16.47
N GLY A 406 -5.42 -12.36 -15.31
CA GLY A 406 -4.86 -13.43 -14.49
C GLY A 406 -5.86 -14.08 -13.52
N ALA A 407 -5.43 -15.18 -12.94
CA ALA A 407 -6.04 -15.86 -11.81
C ALA A 407 -5.01 -16.00 -10.69
N TYR A 408 -5.45 -15.79 -9.45
CA TYR A 408 -4.62 -15.88 -8.25
C TYR A 408 -5.42 -16.51 -7.12
N CYS A 409 -4.85 -17.54 -6.49
CA CYS A 409 -5.38 -18.12 -5.26
C CYS A 409 -4.32 -18.17 -4.17
N GLY A 410 -4.59 -17.53 -3.03
CA GLY A 410 -3.79 -17.66 -1.81
C GLY A 410 -4.32 -18.78 -0.94
N LEU A 411 -3.50 -19.77 -0.59
CA LEU A 411 -3.96 -20.93 0.19
C LEU A 411 -4.46 -20.54 1.58
N ASN A 412 -3.82 -19.55 2.23
CA ASN A 412 -4.24 -19.06 3.54
C ASN A 412 -5.59 -18.35 3.49
N ASP A 413 -5.86 -17.58 2.43
CA ASP A 413 -7.15 -16.91 2.23
C ASP A 413 -8.27 -17.94 2.06
N LEU A 414 -8.02 -18.99 1.28
CA LEU A 414 -8.95 -20.10 1.09
C LEU A 414 -9.18 -20.88 2.40
N ARG A 415 -8.11 -21.11 3.18
CA ARG A 415 -8.19 -21.77 4.48
C ARG A 415 -9.01 -20.97 5.48
N ALA A 416 -8.82 -19.64 5.53
CA ALA A 416 -9.65 -18.76 6.35
C ALA A 416 -11.13 -18.82 5.92
N ALA A 417 -11.40 -18.80 4.62
CA ALA A 417 -12.75 -18.92 4.08
C ALA A 417 -13.39 -20.30 4.35
N SER A 418 -12.60 -21.35 4.56
CA SER A 418 -13.09 -22.71 4.82
C SER A 418 -13.62 -22.94 6.24
N GLN A 419 -13.41 -22.01 7.17
CA GLN A 419 -13.86 -22.18 8.56
C GLN A 419 -15.39 -22.32 8.63
N GLY A 420 -15.86 -23.42 9.21
CA GLY A 420 -17.28 -23.73 9.32
C GLY A 420 -17.91 -24.31 8.05
N HIS A 421 -17.10 -24.69 7.04
CA HIS A 421 -17.58 -25.25 5.77
C HIS A 421 -16.81 -26.53 5.38
N ASP A 422 -17.29 -27.68 5.84
CA ASP A 422 -16.62 -28.99 5.71
C ASP A 422 -16.14 -29.33 4.29
N GLY A 423 -16.96 -29.07 3.27
CA GLY A 423 -16.59 -29.34 1.87
C GLY A 423 -15.39 -28.51 1.40
N LEU A 424 -15.36 -27.23 1.76
CA LEU A 424 -14.30 -26.29 1.42
C LEU A 424 -13.05 -26.57 2.25
N THR A 425 -13.19 -26.97 3.52
CA THR A 425 -12.06 -27.41 4.36
C THR A 425 -11.38 -28.61 3.72
N LYS A 426 -12.15 -29.66 3.37
CA LYS A 426 -11.62 -30.85 2.72
C LYS A 426 -10.94 -30.52 1.39
N PHE A 427 -11.55 -29.66 0.58
CA PHE A 427 -10.94 -29.22 -0.68
C PHE A 427 -9.61 -28.50 -0.45
N THR A 428 -9.57 -27.56 0.50
CA THR A 428 -8.37 -26.79 0.82
C THR A 428 -7.23 -27.67 1.29
N ASP A 429 -7.51 -28.70 2.08
CA ASP A 429 -6.49 -29.65 2.55
C ASP A 429 -5.94 -30.52 1.41
N LEU A 430 -6.81 -31.01 0.53
CA LEU A 430 -6.38 -31.76 -0.65
C LEU A 430 -5.58 -30.89 -1.63
N LEU A 431 -5.98 -29.62 -1.79
CA LEU A 431 -5.26 -28.64 -2.60
C LEU A 431 -3.85 -28.42 -2.04
N GLN A 432 -3.71 -28.23 -0.72
CA GLN A 432 -2.41 -28.09 -0.08
C GLN A 432 -1.53 -29.32 -0.32
N LEU A 433 -2.07 -30.53 -0.14
CA LEU A 433 -1.32 -31.77 -0.39
C LEU A 433 -0.85 -31.88 -1.84
N TRP A 434 -1.70 -31.50 -2.79
CA TRP A 434 -1.34 -31.47 -4.21
C TRP A 434 -0.27 -30.42 -4.50
N ILE A 435 -0.37 -29.21 -3.92
CA ILE A 435 0.64 -28.15 -4.03
C ILE A 435 1.99 -28.65 -3.52
N GLU A 436 2.04 -29.25 -2.32
CA GLU A 436 3.27 -29.77 -1.72
C GLU A 436 3.91 -30.88 -2.56
N LYS A 437 3.08 -31.81 -3.05
CA LYS A 437 3.55 -32.89 -3.92
C LYS A 437 4.10 -32.34 -5.24
N THR A 438 3.44 -31.35 -5.82
CA THR A 438 3.79 -30.79 -7.14
C THR A 438 5.00 -29.86 -7.09
N ARG A 439 5.12 -29.04 -6.03
CA ARG A 439 6.25 -28.08 -5.89
C ARG A 439 7.59 -28.80 -5.76
N ASN A 440 7.61 -30.00 -5.17
CA ASN A 440 8.82 -30.81 -5.00
C ASN A 440 10.00 -29.97 -4.46
N GLU A 441 9.76 -29.31 -3.33
CA GLU A 441 10.71 -28.44 -2.60
C GLU A 441 11.18 -27.17 -3.33
N GLN A 442 10.60 -26.83 -4.50
CA GLN A 442 10.92 -25.58 -5.21
C GLN A 442 10.00 -24.45 -4.76
N ASP A 443 10.57 -23.33 -4.30
CA ASP A 443 9.80 -22.13 -3.92
C ASP A 443 8.95 -21.56 -5.05
N VAL A 444 9.43 -21.69 -6.28
CA VAL A 444 8.69 -21.32 -7.50
C VAL A 444 8.74 -22.49 -8.46
N ARG A 445 7.57 -23.03 -8.84
CA ARG A 445 7.45 -24.20 -9.73
C ARG A 445 6.37 -23.97 -10.78
N PHE A 446 6.75 -23.90 -12.05
CA PHE A 446 5.81 -23.87 -13.17
C PHE A 446 5.01 -25.19 -13.28
N LEU A 447 3.70 -25.11 -13.50
CA LEU A 447 2.88 -26.30 -13.70
C LEU A 447 3.16 -26.90 -15.08
N ALA A 448 3.35 -28.21 -15.12
CA ALA A 448 3.55 -28.98 -16.35
C ALA A 448 2.33 -29.85 -16.67
N HIS A 449 2.28 -30.36 -17.90
CA HIS A 449 1.23 -31.26 -18.38
C HIS A 449 0.93 -32.40 -17.40
N ASN A 450 1.96 -33.10 -16.91
CA ASN A 450 1.77 -34.22 -15.97
C ASN A 450 1.15 -33.81 -14.63
N ASP A 451 1.34 -32.56 -14.20
CA ASP A 451 0.81 -32.07 -12.91
C ASP A 451 -0.72 -31.93 -13.01
N ILE A 452 -1.21 -31.39 -14.13
CA ILE A 452 -2.62 -31.15 -14.44
C ILE A 452 -3.39 -32.45 -14.74
N HIS A 453 -2.72 -33.41 -15.38
CA HIS A 453 -3.29 -34.73 -15.69
C HIS A 453 -3.12 -35.76 -14.57
N SER A 454 -2.62 -35.35 -13.40
CA SER A 454 -2.51 -36.23 -12.26
C SER A 454 -3.90 -36.67 -11.74
N PRO A 455 -4.04 -37.90 -11.20
CA PRO A 455 -5.29 -38.33 -10.55
C PRO A 455 -5.76 -37.37 -9.45
N GLU A 456 -4.83 -36.78 -8.72
CA GLU A 456 -5.11 -35.79 -7.68
C GLU A 456 -5.68 -34.49 -8.26
N ALA A 457 -5.13 -33.97 -9.35
CA ALA A 457 -5.68 -32.79 -10.03
C ALA A 457 -7.07 -33.06 -10.63
N SER A 458 -7.33 -34.29 -11.12
CA SER A 458 -8.67 -34.70 -11.55
C SER A 458 -9.66 -34.67 -10.39
N ALA A 459 -9.30 -35.26 -9.25
CA ALA A 459 -10.16 -35.28 -8.06
C ALA A 459 -10.44 -33.86 -7.51
N LEU A 460 -9.45 -32.96 -7.57
CA LEU A 460 -9.64 -31.56 -7.19
C LEU A 460 -10.64 -30.84 -8.11
N ARG A 461 -10.58 -31.07 -9.43
CA ARG A 461 -11.56 -30.51 -10.39
C ARG A 461 -12.98 -31.01 -10.14
N ASP A 462 -13.13 -32.29 -9.84
CA ASP A 462 -14.44 -32.86 -9.50
C ASP A 462 -15.04 -32.17 -8.27
N LEU A 463 -14.24 -31.98 -7.21
CA LEU A 463 -14.66 -31.27 -5.99
C LEU A 463 -14.97 -29.79 -6.23
N LEU A 464 -14.21 -29.12 -7.12
CA LEU A 464 -14.44 -27.72 -7.47
C LEU A 464 -15.80 -27.51 -8.13
N THR A 465 -16.26 -28.46 -8.95
CA THR A 465 -17.54 -28.35 -9.65
C THR A 465 -18.70 -28.20 -8.67
N ASP A 466 -18.69 -28.98 -7.59
CA ASP A 466 -19.70 -28.92 -6.53
C ASP A 466 -19.60 -27.60 -5.74
N LEU A 467 -18.39 -27.19 -5.36
CA LEU A 467 -18.16 -25.97 -4.58
C LEU A 467 -18.52 -24.69 -5.35
N LEU A 468 -18.23 -24.63 -6.65
CA LEU A 468 -18.57 -23.47 -7.48
C LEU A 468 -20.08 -23.30 -7.65
N SER A 469 -20.86 -24.35 -7.42
CA SER A 469 -22.33 -24.31 -7.43
C SER A 469 -22.93 -23.96 -6.06
N ASP A 470 -22.10 -23.79 -5.03
CA ASP A 470 -22.55 -23.55 -3.66
C ASP A 470 -22.91 -22.07 -3.43
N THR A 471 -24.21 -21.80 -3.32
CA THR A 471 -24.74 -20.45 -3.09
C THR A 471 -24.47 -19.91 -1.68
N LEU A 472 -23.99 -20.74 -0.75
CA LEU A 472 -23.62 -20.31 0.60
C LEU A 472 -22.21 -19.69 0.65
N LEU A 473 -21.38 -19.93 -0.38
CA LEU A 473 -20.05 -19.36 -0.45
C LEU A 473 -20.09 -17.89 -0.85
N ARG A 474 -19.25 -17.08 -0.21
CA ARG A 474 -19.11 -15.67 -0.54
C ARG A 474 -18.51 -15.50 -1.95
N PRO A 475 -18.87 -14.46 -2.71
CA PRO A 475 -18.34 -14.21 -4.06
C PRO A 475 -16.81 -14.20 -4.14
N GLN A 476 -16.14 -13.66 -3.10
CA GLN A 476 -14.68 -13.65 -3.04
C GLN A 476 -14.09 -15.06 -2.92
N THR A 477 -14.75 -15.96 -2.19
CA THR A 477 -14.34 -17.36 -2.07
C THR A 477 -14.54 -18.09 -3.41
N LEU A 478 -15.67 -17.85 -4.07
CA LEU A 478 -15.92 -18.40 -5.42
C LEU A 478 -14.84 -17.97 -6.40
N LYS A 479 -14.43 -16.70 -6.38
CA LYS A 479 -13.33 -16.19 -7.21
C LYS A 479 -11.98 -16.86 -6.94
N GLN A 480 -11.69 -17.22 -5.68
CA GLN A 480 -10.49 -18.01 -5.34
C GLN A 480 -10.60 -19.42 -5.92
N LEU A 481 -11.77 -20.06 -5.81
CA LEU A 481 -12.00 -21.39 -6.37
C LEU A 481 -11.91 -21.40 -7.92
N GLU A 482 -12.48 -20.39 -8.59
CA GLU A 482 -12.32 -20.19 -10.03
C GLU A 482 -10.85 -20.01 -10.43
N ALA A 483 -10.07 -19.31 -9.60
CA ALA A 483 -8.65 -19.16 -9.83
C ALA A 483 -7.90 -20.49 -9.70
N VAL A 484 -8.26 -21.33 -8.73
CA VAL A 484 -7.71 -22.69 -8.62
C VAL A 484 -8.11 -23.53 -9.83
N LEU A 485 -9.39 -23.51 -10.24
CA LEU A 485 -9.88 -24.23 -11.41
C LEU A 485 -9.06 -23.86 -12.65
N ARG A 486 -8.83 -22.56 -12.88
CA ARG A 486 -8.03 -22.08 -14.01
C ARG A 486 -6.57 -22.57 -13.98
N CYS A 487 -6.02 -22.91 -12.82
CA CYS A 487 -4.68 -23.50 -12.70
C CYS A 487 -4.67 -25.02 -12.93
N LEU A 488 -5.82 -25.68 -12.91
CA LEU A 488 -5.97 -27.13 -13.02
C LEU A 488 -6.63 -27.58 -14.34
N GLU A 489 -6.97 -26.65 -15.22
CA GLU A 489 -7.52 -26.93 -16.55
C GLU A 489 -6.44 -26.96 -17.64
N GLU A 490 -6.77 -27.50 -18.81
CA GLU A 490 -5.88 -27.57 -19.98
C GLU A 490 -5.37 -26.18 -20.42
N ASP A 491 -6.19 -25.14 -20.27
CA ASP A 491 -5.79 -23.76 -20.61
C ASP A 491 -4.67 -23.24 -19.69
N ALA A 492 -4.40 -23.87 -18.54
CA ALA A 492 -3.24 -23.50 -17.72
C ALA A 492 -1.90 -23.75 -18.45
N LEU A 493 -1.86 -24.67 -19.43
CA LEU A 493 -0.66 -25.01 -20.21
C LEU A 493 -0.33 -24.01 -21.31
N THR A 494 -1.30 -23.17 -21.71
CA THR A 494 -1.11 -22.06 -22.66
C THR A 494 -0.81 -20.74 -21.95
N ARG A 495 -0.63 -20.80 -20.63
CA ARG A 495 -0.50 -19.68 -19.71
C ARG A 495 0.75 -19.83 -18.87
N ILE A 496 1.21 -18.71 -18.32
CA ILE A 496 2.28 -18.72 -17.32
C ILE A 496 1.63 -19.10 -15.99
N THR A 497 1.67 -20.39 -15.67
CA THR A 497 1.02 -20.96 -14.47
C THR A 497 2.07 -21.55 -13.53
N TRP A 498 2.07 -21.14 -12.27
CA TRP A 498 3.04 -21.60 -11.28
C TRP A 498 2.48 -21.68 -9.86
N ILE A 499 3.16 -22.51 -9.05
CA ILE A 499 3.07 -22.53 -7.59
C ILE A 499 4.17 -21.63 -7.04
N GLU A 500 3.82 -20.78 -6.08
CA GLU A 500 4.78 -20.00 -5.29
C GLU A 500 4.63 -20.32 -3.81
N THR A 501 5.74 -20.51 -3.11
CA THR A 501 5.82 -20.55 -1.65
C THR A 501 6.87 -19.57 -1.17
N ARG A 502 6.45 -18.69 -0.26
CA ARG A 502 7.35 -17.70 0.34
C ARG A 502 8.08 -18.29 1.54
N GLN A 503 9.09 -17.57 2.03
CA GLN A 503 9.91 -17.99 3.17
C GLN A 503 9.11 -18.16 4.48
N ASP A 504 7.98 -17.47 4.61
CA ASP A 504 7.05 -17.62 5.75
C ASP A 504 6.13 -18.85 5.62
N GLY A 505 6.33 -19.67 4.58
CA GLY A 505 5.52 -20.86 4.29
C GLY A 505 4.19 -20.56 3.59
N THR A 506 3.88 -19.29 3.29
CA THR A 506 2.64 -18.94 2.57
C THR A 506 2.68 -19.48 1.15
N GLN A 507 1.61 -20.14 0.73
CA GLN A 507 1.51 -20.79 -0.58
C GLN A 507 0.45 -20.14 -1.45
N SER A 508 0.72 -20.08 -2.75
CA SER A 508 -0.21 -19.52 -3.73
C SER A 508 -0.09 -20.16 -5.11
N LEU A 509 -1.21 -20.14 -5.82
CA LEU A 509 -1.33 -20.54 -7.22
C LEU A 509 -1.58 -19.31 -8.08
N HIS A 510 -0.87 -19.24 -9.20
CA HIS A 510 -0.97 -18.13 -10.14
C HIS A 510 -1.12 -18.66 -11.56
N SER A 511 -1.97 -18.02 -12.35
CA SER A 511 -2.07 -18.26 -13.79
C SER A 511 -2.32 -16.96 -14.54
N VAL A 512 -1.34 -16.47 -15.29
CA VAL A 512 -1.46 -15.25 -16.10
C VAL A 512 -1.31 -15.57 -17.59
N PRO A 513 -1.89 -14.75 -18.49
CA PRO A 513 -1.68 -14.95 -19.92
C PRO A 513 -0.21 -14.82 -20.27
N GLU A 514 0.28 -15.70 -21.15
CA GLU A 514 1.63 -15.61 -21.70
C GLU A 514 1.80 -14.29 -22.46
N SER A 515 0.88 -14.00 -23.39
CA SER A 515 0.79 -12.71 -24.08
C SER A 515 -0.45 -11.92 -23.68
N VAL A 516 -0.27 -10.77 -23.03
CA VAL A 516 -1.37 -9.82 -22.76
C VAL A 516 -1.65 -8.90 -23.95
N ALA A 517 -0.67 -8.72 -24.85
CA ALA A 517 -0.81 -7.91 -26.05
C ALA A 517 -1.96 -8.38 -26.97
N GLU A 518 -2.13 -9.70 -27.13
CA GLU A 518 -3.21 -10.28 -27.94
C GLU A 518 -4.59 -10.01 -27.34
N LEU A 519 -4.71 -10.14 -26.01
CA LEU A 519 -5.96 -9.85 -25.30
C LEU A 519 -6.29 -8.35 -25.36
N LEU A 520 -5.31 -7.48 -25.10
CA LEU A 520 -5.50 -6.03 -25.20
C LEU A 520 -5.85 -5.60 -26.64
N LYS A 521 -5.29 -6.25 -27.66
CA LYS A 521 -5.70 -6.00 -29.04
C LYS A 521 -7.19 -6.32 -29.25
N ALA A 522 -7.62 -7.52 -28.88
CA ALA A 522 -8.99 -7.99 -29.12
C ALA A 522 -10.05 -7.26 -28.28
N ASP A 523 -9.73 -6.96 -27.02
CA ASP A 523 -10.70 -6.43 -26.06
C ASP A 523 -10.67 -4.91 -25.97
N LEU A 524 -9.54 -4.27 -26.30
CA LEU A 524 -9.36 -2.83 -26.15
C LEU A 524 -9.09 -2.13 -27.49
N PHE A 525 -7.97 -2.42 -28.17
CA PHE A 525 -7.51 -1.61 -29.32
C PHE A 525 -8.36 -1.78 -30.58
N GLU A 526 -8.94 -2.96 -30.83
CA GLU A 526 -9.82 -3.20 -31.98
C GLU A 526 -11.29 -2.81 -31.73
N ARG A 527 -11.62 -2.38 -30.52
CA ARG A 527 -13.00 -2.03 -30.13
C ARG A 527 -13.20 -0.55 -29.82
N TYR A 528 -12.15 0.12 -29.36
CA TYR A 528 -12.24 1.50 -28.87
C TYR A 528 -11.16 2.39 -29.49
N SER A 529 -11.41 3.70 -29.50
CA SER A 529 -10.38 4.70 -29.80
C SER A 529 -9.47 4.84 -28.58
N VAL A 530 -8.17 4.57 -28.72
CA VAL A 530 -7.24 4.51 -27.57
C VAL A 530 -6.03 5.40 -27.75
N SER A 531 -5.78 6.25 -26.75
CA SER A 531 -4.53 6.99 -26.57
C SER A 531 -3.76 6.48 -25.37
N LEU A 532 -2.45 6.26 -25.52
CA LEU A 532 -1.56 5.79 -24.47
C LEU A 532 -0.55 6.88 -24.10
N LEU A 533 -0.53 7.25 -22.81
CA LEU A 533 0.52 8.10 -22.26
C LEU A 533 1.75 7.25 -21.98
N ILE A 534 2.88 7.59 -22.57
CA ILE A 534 4.10 6.77 -22.53
C ILE A 534 5.30 7.60 -22.10
N PRO A 535 6.33 6.99 -21.46
CA PRO A 535 7.59 7.66 -21.27
C PRO A 535 8.23 8.10 -22.61
N PRO A 536 9.04 9.15 -22.62
CA PRO A 536 9.80 9.59 -23.80
C PRO A 536 10.52 8.43 -24.50
N GLN A 537 10.50 8.43 -25.84
CA GLN A 537 11.12 7.43 -26.72
C GLN A 537 10.69 5.98 -26.49
N SER A 538 9.56 5.74 -25.82
CA SER A 538 9.14 4.37 -25.45
C SER A 538 8.12 3.75 -26.40
N ALA A 539 7.76 4.40 -27.52
CA ALA A 539 6.74 3.90 -28.44
C ALA A 539 7.06 2.50 -29.00
N GLY A 540 8.34 2.21 -29.25
CA GLY A 540 8.81 0.92 -29.77
C GLY A 540 9.04 -0.16 -28.70
N THR A 541 8.89 0.17 -27.41
CA THR A 541 9.28 -0.70 -26.30
C THR A 541 8.11 -1.36 -25.58
N LEU A 542 6.87 -1.06 -25.97
CA LEU A 542 5.65 -1.58 -25.36
C LEU A 542 5.12 -2.85 -26.05
N GLN A 543 5.99 -3.68 -26.63
CA GLN A 543 5.60 -4.81 -27.48
C GLN A 543 4.76 -5.88 -26.75
N GLU A 544 4.99 -6.05 -25.44
CA GLU A 544 4.20 -6.95 -24.59
C GLU A 544 2.83 -6.39 -24.19
N ALA A 545 2.60 -5.08 -24.35
CA ALA A 545 1.30 -4.44 -24.07
C ALA A 545 0.54 -4.06 -25.36
N VAL A 546 1.24 -3.71 -26.43
CA VAL A 546 0.69 -3.31 -27.73
C VAL A 546 1.16 -4.29 -28.78
N HIS A 547 0.23 -5.14 -29.25
CA HIS A 547 0.56 -6.17 -30.22
C HIS A 547 1.11 -5.56 -31.52
N ARG A 548 2.16 -6.18 -32.08
CA ARG A 548 2.89 -5.71 -33.29
C ARG A 548 2.02 -5.42 -34.53
N SER A 549 0.82 -6.01 -34.62
CA SER A 549 -0.11 -5.76 -35.73
C SER A 549 -0.97 -4.50 -35.54
N VAL A 550 -1.02 -3.96 -34.32
CA VAL A 550 -1.77 -2.73 -34.01
C VAL A 550 -0.99 -1.56 -34.61
N LYS A 551 -1.70 -0.70 -35.33
CA LYS A 551 -1.07 0.50 -35.90
C LYS A 551 -0.88 1.52 -34.78
N ALA A 552 0.26 2.19 -34.79
CA ALA A 552 0.54 3.28 -33.87
C ALA A 552 0.71 4.59 -34.62
N ALA A 553 0.32 5.69 -33.98
CA ALA A 553 0.52 7.05 -34.47
C ALA A 553 0.89 7.98 -33.31
N MET A 554 1.32 9.21 -33.63
CA MET A 554 1.62 10.27 -32.67
C MET A 554 0.98 11.56 -33.16
N ASN A 555 -0.35 11.66 -33.03
CA ASN A 555 -1.13 12.75 -33.61
C ASN A 555 -1.40 13.88 -32.63
N THR A 556 -1.32 13.62 -31.32
CA THR A 556 -1.56 14.63 -30.29
C THR A 556 -0.35 15.54 -30.14
N ALA A 557 -0.43 16.76 -30.70
CA ALA A 557 0.59 17.79 -30.53
C ALA A 557 0.58 18.35 -29.11
N LEU A 558 1.72 18.29 -28.42
CA LEU A 558 1.86 18.74 -27.04
C LEU A 558 2.77 19.98 -26.94
N PRO A 559 2.36 21.04 -26.23
CA PRO A 559 3.30 22.02 -25.70
C PRO A 559 4.06 21.35 -24.54
N ARG A 560 5.19 20.72 -24.87
CA ARG A 560 6.07 20.10 -23.88
C ARG A 560 6.87 21.20 -23.19
N VAL A 561 6.46 21.55 -21.97
CA VAL A 561 7.21 22.46 -21.12
C VAL A 561 7.44 21.74 -19.81
N GLN A 562 8.71 21.64 -19.44
CA GLN A 562 9.13 21.08 -18.17
C GLN A 562 10.33 21.86 -17.70
N ASP A 563 10.42 22.04 -16.38
CA ASP A 563 11.64 22.51 -15.76
C ASP A 563 12.69 21.39 -15.82
N GLY A 564 13.96 21.78 -15.88
CA GLY A 564 15.05 20.82 -15.86
C GLY A 564 15.21 20.21 -14.46
N VAL A 565 15.60 18.94 -14.39
CA VAL A 565 16.03 18.28 -13.15
C VAL A 565 17.54 18.08 -13.24
N ASP A 566 18.27 18.46 -12.20
CA ASP A 566 19.71 18.20 -12.15
C ASP A 566 19.95 16.71 -11.91
N VAL A 567 20.62 16.05 -12.86
CA VAL A 567 20.92 14.62 -12.80
C VAL A 567 22.42 14.41 -12.92
N SER A 568 23.01 13.78 -11.90
CA SER A 568 24.46 13.56 -11.82
C SER A 568 24.86 12.09 -11.65
N PHE A 569 26.10 11.78 -12.04
CA PHE A 569 26.68 10.42 -12.01
C PHE A 569 28.12 10.46 -11.44
N PRO A 570 28.30 10.77 -10.15
CA PRO A 570 29.62 10.95 -9.54
C PRO A 570 30.36 9.62 -9.38
N GLU A 571 31.64 9.59 -9.73
CA GLU A 571 32.49 8.42 -9.54
C GLU A 571 32.82 8.19 -8.05
N GLY A 572 32.71 6.95 -7.60
CA GLY A 572 33.18 6.52 -6.27
C GLY A 572 32.30 6.93 -5.08
N LEU A 573 31.17 7.57 -5.30
CA LEU A 573 30.12 7.75 -4.29
C LEU A 573 29.36 6.43 -4.08
N SER A 574 28.82 6.18 -2.88
CA SER A 574 28.04 4.98 -2.57
C SER A 574 27.02 5.28 -1.46
N GLY A 575 25.95 4.48 -1.36
CA GLY A 575 24.94 4.66 -0.31
C GLY A 575 25.53 4.69 1.11
N ARG A 576 26.57 3.88 1.36
CA ARG A 576 27.31 3.92 2.65
C ARG A 576 27.98 5.27 2.92
N LYS A 577 28.57 5.91 1.91
CA LYS A 577 29.18 7.24 2.07
C LYS A 577 28.13 8.31 2.30
N VAL A 578 27.01 8.24 1.59
CA VAL A 578 25.87 9.15 1.80
C VAL A 578 25.32 9.01 3.22
N LEU A 579 25.25 7.80 3.77
CA LEU A 579 24.80 7.59 5.14
C LEU A 579 25.84 7.96 6.21
N SER A 580 27.13 7.89 5.91
CA SER A 580 28.18 8.36 6.83
C SER A 580 28.20 9.88 6.99
N ASP A 581 27.85 10.62 5.95
CA ASP A 581 27.87 12.08 5.89
C ASP A 581 26.73 12.57 4.99
N PRO A 582 25.48 12.55 5.50
CA PRO A 582 24.32 12.90 4.70
C PRO A 582 24.29 14.40 4.40
N PRO A 583 23.87 14.81 3.18
CA PRO A 583 23.73 16.22 2.86
C PRO A 583 22.65 16.87 3.72
N ASP A 584 22.74 18.19 3.88
CA ASP A 584 21.70 18.97 4.56
C ASP A 584 20.35 18.83 3.83
N GLY A 585 19.24 18.98 4.55
CA GLY A 585 17.90 18.81 3.99
C GLY A 585 17.36 17.38 4.06
N ARG A 586 16.34 17.10 3.25
CA ARG A 586 15.60 15.84 3.22
C ARG A 586 16.09 14.95 2.07
N THR A 587 16.69 13.83 2.43
CA THR A 587 17.31 12.90 1.49
C THR A 587 16.49 11.62 1.36
N ILE A 588 16.29 11.16 0.14
CA ILE A 588 15.78 9.82 -0.17
C ILE A 588 16.89 9.00 -0.85
N LEU A 589 17.15 7.80 -0.34
CA LEU A 589 18.13 6.86 -0.88
C LEU A 589 17.42 5.58 -1.36
N LEU A 590 17.46 5.33 -2.67
CA LEU A 590 16.84 4.16 -3.27
C LEU A 590 17.80 2.97 -3.31
N SER A 591 17.56 1.99 -2.44
CA SER A 591 18.37 0.78 -2.32
C SER A 591 17.78 -0.40 -3.11
N GLY A 592 18.65 -1.25 -3.65
CA GLY A 592 18.26 -2.35 -4.53
C GLY A 592 17.61 -3.55 -3.84
N SER A 593 17.74 -3.71 -2.52
CA SER A 593 17.13 -4.84 -1.81
C SER A 593 16.87 -4.55 -0.33
N ARG A 594 15.90 -5.26 0.24
CA ARG A 594 15.58 -5.19 1.68
C ARG A 594 16.76 -5.59 2.57
N ARG A 595 17.61 -6.51 2.12
CA ARG A 595 18.83 -6.91 2.83
C ARG A 595 19.81 -5.76 2.98
N ILE A 596 20.03 -4.97 1.92
CA ILE A 596 20.93 -3.81 1.99
C ILE A 596 20.35 -2.74 2.93
N ILE A 597 19.03 -2.54 2.88
CA ILE A 597 18.33 -1.62 3.80
C ILE A 597 18.53 -2.06 5.27
N GLU A 598 18.45 -3.36 5.55
CA GLU A 598 18.74 -3.91 6.87
C GLU A 598 20.19 -3.66 7.31
N GLU A 599 21.16 -3.90 6.42
CA GLU A 599 22.57 -3.60 6.67
C GLU A 599 22.80 -2.10 6.97
N TYR A 600 22.08 -1.21 6.28
CA TYR A 600 22.13 0.23 6.52
C TYR A 600 21.49 0.62 7.85
N PHE A 601 20.33 0.05 8.16
CA PHE A 601 19.66 0.28 9.43
C PHE A 601 20.55 -0.14 10.61
N ILE A 602 21.11 -1.36 10.57
CA ILE A 602 21.99 -1.85 11.63
C ILE A 602 23.28 -1.03 11.72
N GLY A 603 23.87 -0.68 10.59
CA GLY A 603 25.20 -0.07 10.55
C GLY A 603 25.26 1.43 10.83
N PHE A 604 24.15 2.18 10.69
CA PHE A 604 24.19 3.65 10.71
C PHE A 604 23.19 4.31 11.67
N THR A 605 22.19 3.59 12.19
CA THR A 605 21.13 4.23 13.01
C THR A 605 21.69 4.93 14.24
N GLU A 606 22.59 4.29 15.00
CA GLU A 606 23.13 4.85 16.24
C GLU A 606 24.08 6.02 16.00
N ASP A 607 24.95 5.90 15.00
CA ASP A 607 25.90 6.95 14.65
C ASP A 607 25.19 8.20 14.12
N LEU A 608 24.09 8.03 13.37
CA LEU A 608 23.28 9.13 12.87
C LEU A 608 22.42 9.76 13.97
N GLU A 609 21.80 8.96 14.85
CA GLU A 609 21.04 9.47 15.99
C GLU A 609 21.94 10.28 16.94
N ALA A 610 23.17 9.83 17.20
CA ALA A 610 24.15 10.56 17.99
C ALA A 610 24.52 11.94 17.39
N GLN A 611 24.31 12.10 16.08
CA GLN A 611 24.47 13.37 15.35
C GLN A 611 23.16 14.18 15.27
N GLY A 612 22.06 13.68 15.82
CA GLY A 612 20.73 14.29 15.73
C GLY A 612 20.05 14.09 14.37
N ILE A 613 20.48 13.09 13.60
CA ILE A 613 20.01 12.82 12.24
C ILE A 613 19.06 11.62 12.27
N THR A 614 17.84 11.80 11.77
CA THR A 614 16.86 10.71 11.69
C THR A 614 17.14 9.82 10.46
N LEU A 615 17.27 8.51 10.68
CA LEU A 615 17.34 7.49 9.63
C LEU A 615 16.04 6.69 9.60
N ILE A 616 15.32 6.75 8.47
CA ILE A 616 14.09 6.01 8.24
C ILE A 616 14.39 4.89 7.25
N CYS A 617 14.03 3.65 7.57
CA CYS A 617 14.31 2.50 6.71
C CYS A 617 13.03 1.68 6.46
N GLN A 618 12.76 1.36 5.19
CA GLN A 618 11.65 0.49 4.81
C GLN A 618 11.67 -0.83 5.60
N ASN A 619 10.50 -1.22 6.14
CA ASN A 619 10.24 -2.38 7.01
C ASN A 619 10.75 -2.27 8.46
N PHE A 620 11.61 -1.31 8.77
CA PHE A 620 12.20 -1.15 10.11
C PHE A 620 11.64 0.06 10.85
N SER A 621 11.23 1.11 10.13
CA SER A 621 10.55 2.30 10.67
C SER A 621 9.01 2.24 10.52
N GLY A 622 8.46 1.03 10.37
CA GLY A 622 7.02 0.74 10.25
C GLY A 622 6.43 0.89 8.84
N GLY A 623 5.10 1.04 8.77
CA GLY A 623 4.36 1.10 7.50
C GLY A 623 4.59 2.39 6.71
N GLN A 624 4.19 2.41 5.43
CA GLN A 624 4.44 3.53 4.53
C GLN A 624 3.95 4.88 5.09
N ASN A 625 2.70 4.95 5.56
CA ASN A 625 2.13 6.19 6.10
C ASN A 625 2.89 6.68 7.33
N ARG A 626 3.32 5.77 8.23
CA ARG A 626 4.15 6.12 9.39
C ARG A 626 5.46 6.74 8.94
N MET A 627 6.18 6.09 8.02
CA MET A 627 7.46 6.58 7.52
C MET A 627 7.32 7.94 6.81
N GLN A 628 6.26 8.17 6.04
CA GLN A 628 5.97 9.48 5.42
C GLN A 628 5.79 10.55 6.49
N ALA A 629 4.98 10.25 7.51
CA ALA A 629 4.64 11.20 8.56
C ALA A 629 5.89 11.55 9.40
N GLU A 630 6.72 10.55 9.73
CA GLU A 630 8.01 10.71 10.41
C GLU A 630 8.99 11.56 9.59
N PHE A 631 9.11 11.30 8.28
CA PHE A 631 9.96 12.06 7.37
C PHE A 631 9.56 13.55 7.26
N LEU A 632 8.25 13.83 7.33
CA LEU A 632 7.72 15.19 7.31
C LEU A 632 7.99 15.93 8.63
N SER A 633 7.85 15.24 9.77
CA SER A 633 8.07 15.84 11.09
C SER A 633 9.54 15.97 11.50
N ALA A 634 10.43 15.16 10.92
CA ALA A 634 11.84 15.14 11.29
C ALA A 634 12.56 16.47 10.99
N THR A 635 13.51 16.82 11.85
CA THR A 635 14.47 17.91 11.63
C THR A 635 15.49 17.50 10.58
N THR A 636 15.94 18.46 9.76
CA THR A 636 16.98 18.20 8.75
C THR A 636 18.38 18.28 9.37
N PRO A 637 19.35 17.47 8.91
CA PRO A 637 19.22 16.47 7.85
C PRO A 637 18.42 15.23 8.30
N VAL A 638 17.71 14.62 7.34
CA VAL A 638 16.98 13.35 7.52
C VAL A 638 17.15 12.49 6.27
N VAL A 639 17.37 11.19 6.47
CA VAL A 639 17.55 10.24 5.38
C VAL A 639 16.48 9.17 5.43
N TRP A 640 15.80 8.94 4.31
CA TRP A 640 14.88 7.82 4.13
C TRP A 640 15.39 6.83 3.09
N VAL A 641 15.71 5.62 3.54
CA VAL A 641 16.13 4.51 2.69
C VAL A 641 14.94 3.60 2.37
N LEU A 642 14.64 3.44 1.09
CA LEU A 642 13.56 2.57 0.61
C LEU A 642 13.89 1.95 -0.74
N THR A 643 13.08 0.98 -1.16
CA THR A 643 13.21 0.38 -2.49
C THR A 643 12.56 1.27 -3.57
N PRO A 644 13.06 1.21 -4.82
CA PRO A 644 12.45 1.90 -5.97
C PRO A 644 10.94 1.65 -6.13
N TRP A 645 10.50 0.41 -5.90
CA TRP A 645 9.09 0.03 -6.00
C TRP A 645 8.20 0.72 -4.96
N MET A 646 8.70 0.93 -3.74
CA MET A 646 7.98 1.69 -2.73
C MET A 646 7.97 3.19 -3.05
N PHE A 647 9.07 3.70 -3.59
CA PHE A 647 9.21 5.11 -3.93
C PHE A 647 8.18 5.56 -4.97
N GLU A 648 7.91 4.76 -6.01
CA GLU A 648 6.89 5.11 -7.03
C GLU A 648 5.49 5.37 -6.43
N GLY A 649 5.16 4.73 -5.30
CA GLY A 649 3.88 4.87 -4.60
C GLY A 649 3.87 5.92 -3.50
N LEU A 650 4.93 6.71 -3.36
CA LEU A 650 5.10 7.65 -2.25
C LEU A 650 4.31 8.95 -2.48
N GLU A 651 3.61 9.37 -1.44
CA GLU A 651 2.77 10.56 -1.38
C GLU A 651 3.38 11.52 -0.37
N LEU A 652 4.13 12.53 -0.85
CA LEU A 652 4.61 13.64 -0.03
C LEU A 652 4.10 14.95 -0.63
N PRO A 653 3.93 16.00 0.19
CA PRO A 653 3.67 17.34 -0.29
C PRO A 653 4.75 17.81 -1.29
N PRO A 654 4.39 18.61 -2.32
CA PRO A 654 5.39 19.26 -3.16
C PRO A 654 6.34 20.15 -2.34
N GLY A 655 7.62 20.21 -2.72
CA GLY A 655 8.62 21.00 -2.00
C GLY A 655 9.24 20.33 -0.77
N THR A 656 9.12 19.01 -0.65
CA THR A 656 9.58 18.26 0.53
C THR A 656 11.01 17.73 0.40
N VAL A 657 11.37 17.17 -0.75
CA VAL A 657 12.63 16.43 -0.93
C VAL A 657 13.70 17.31 -1.56
N ASP A 658 14.88 17.36 -0.94
CA ASP A 658 16.05 18.08 -1.42
C ASP A 658 16.94 17.17 -2.29
N HIS A 659 17.15 15.90 -1.88
CA HIS A 659 18.09 14.99 -2.56
C HIS A 659 17.46 13.63 -2.85
N LEU A 660 17.65 13.13 -4.07
CA LEU A 660 17.33 11.74 -4.43
C LEU A 660 18.59 11.00 -4.90
N PHE A 661 18.99 9.97 -4.16
CA PHE A 661 20.05 9.05 -4.56
C PHE A 661 19.49 7.74 -5.09
N ILE A 662 20.01 7.29 -6.23
CA ILE A 662 19.72 5.96 -6.81
C ILE A 662 20.96 5.09 -6.62
N ASP A 663 20.99 4.31 -5.54
CA ASP A 663 22.11 3.44 -5.16
C ASP A 663 22.12 2.10 -5.91
N ALA A 664 20.97 1.73 -6.50
CA ALA A 664 20.89 0.59 -7.40
C ALA A 664 19.92 0.84 -8.56
N LEU A 665 20.36 0.54 -9.78
CA LEU A 665 19.51 0.51 -10.97
C LEU A 665 18.38 -0.51 -10.77
N PRO A 666 17.11 -0.07 -10.92
CA PRO A 666 15.95 -0.84 -10.49
C PRO A 666 15.50 -1.86 -11.55
N PHE A 667 16.36 -2.82 -11.88
CA PHE A 667 16.00 -3.95 -12.74
C PHE A 667 14.91 -4.82 -12.10
N ASP A 668 14.05 -5.40 -12.94
CA ASP A 668 13.14 -6.47 -12.52
C ASP A 668 13.93 -7.73 -12.11
N ASN A 669 13.35 -8.51 -11.20
CA ASN A 669 13.96 -9.77 -10.77
C ASN A 669 13.91 -10.79 -11.93
N PRO A 670 15.06 -11.27 -12.43
CA PRO A 670 15.09 -12.21 -13.55
C PRO A 670 14.45 -13.57 -13.24
N SER A 671 14.31 -13.92 -11.96
CA SER A 671 13.63 -15.16 -11.53
C SER A 671 12.13 -15.00 -11.32
N ASN A 672 11.56 -13.81 -11.54
CA ASN A 672 10.11 -13.64 -11.50
C ASN A 672 9.48 -14.41 -12.67
N PRO A 673 8.49 -15.30 -12.44
CA PRO A 673 7.93 -16.17 -13.49
C PRO A 673 7.46 -15.44 -14.75
N VAL A 674 6.74 -14.33 -14.58
CA VAL A 674 6.20 -13.56 -15.71
C VAL A 674 7.33 -12.91 -16.50
N PHE A 675 8.27 -12.29 -15.78
CA PHE A 675 9.41 -11.64 -16.39
C PHE A 675 10.32 -12.65 -17.13
N SER A 676 10.63 -13.78 -16.50
CA SER A 676 11.52 -14.79 -17.09
C SER A 676 10.93 -15.36 -18.37
N THR A 677 9.64 -15.69 -18.39
CA THR A 677 8.98 -16.27 -19.57
C THR A 677 8.86 -15.26 -20.70
N ARG A 678 8.37 -14.04 -20.44
CA ARG A 678 8.22 -13.03 -21.51
C ARG A 678 9.56 -12.51 -22.04
N SER A 679 10.61 -12.54 -21.21
CA SER A 679 11.97 -12.27 -21.67
C SER A 679 12.43 -13.22 -22.78
N GLU A 680 11.86 -14.42 -22.88
CA GLU A 680 12.20 -15.40 -23.93
C GLU A 680 11.57 -15.07 -25.29
N HIS A 681 10.58 -14.15 -25.34
CA HIS A 681 10.01 -13.67 -26.61
C HIS A 681 10.98 -12.84 -27.44
N PHE A 682 12.12 -12.45 -26.87
CA PHE A 682 13.11 -11.58 -27.48
C PHE A 682 14.41 -12.33 -27.72
N ASP A 683 15.03 -12.12 -28.90
CA ASP A 683 16.35 -12.69 -29.23
C ASP A 683 17.41 -12.39 -28.16
N ASN A 684 17.32 -11.20 -27.56
CA ASN A 684 18.08 -10.81 -26.39
C ASN A 684 17.13 -10.21 -25.35
N GLY A 685 16.61 -11.04 -24.45
CA GLY A 685 15.71 -10.61 -23.38
C GLY A 685 16.25 -9.48 -22.49
N PHE A 686 17.57 -9.39 -22.33
CA PHE A 686 18.15 -8.26 -21.59
C PHE A 686 17.95 -6.94 -22.34
N LEU A 687 18.33 -6.86 -23.61
CA LEU A 687 18.22 -5.62 -24.41
C LEU A 687 16.79 -5.33 -24.87
N GLY A 688 16.02 -6.36 -25.21
CA GLY A 688 14.67 -6.24 -25.77
C GLY A 688 13.58 -6.06 -24.72
N TYR A 689 13.79 -6.51 -23.48
CA TYR A 689 12.75 -6.51 -22.44
C TYR A 689 13.21 -5.90 -21.12
N SER A 690 14.32 -6.37 -20.56
CA SER A 690 14.85 -5.89 -19.27
C SER A 690 15.25 -4.40 -19.30
N MET A 691 16.03 -3.99 -20.31
CA MET A 691 16.52 -2.62 -20.46
C MET A 691 15.39 -1.61 -20.67
N PRO A 692 14.40 -1.83 -21.57
CA PRO A 692 13.30 -0.90 -21.69
C PRO A 692 12.48 -0.74 -20.41
N ARG A 693 12.20 -1.83 -19.70
CA ARG A 693 11.48 -1.77 -18.41
C ARG A 693 12.25 -1.00 -17.34
N LEU A 694 13.58 -1.13 -17.31
CA LEU A 694 14.45 -0.30 -16.47
C LEU A 694 14.29 1.19 -16.79
N LEU A 695 14.39 1.59 -18.07
CA LEU A 695 14.33 2.99 -18.47
C LEU A 695 12.96 3.62 -18.17
N GLN A 696 11.88 2.88 -18.45
CA GLN A 696 10.51 3.29 -18.09
C GLN A 696 10.38 3.49 -16.57
N ARG A 697 10.97 2.59 -15.75
CA ARG A 697 10.98 2.74 -14.30
C ARG A 697 11.77 3.96 -13.83
N LEU A 698 12.95 4.21 -14.41
CA LEU A 698 13.73 5.41 -14.10
C LEU A 698 12.94 6.69 -14.43
N PHE A 699 12.18 6.72 -15.53
CA PHE A 699 11.30 7.85 -15.83
C PHE A 699 10.20 8.03 -14.77
N ARG A 700 9.56 6.94 -14.32
CA ARG A 700 8.55 7.01 -13.24
C ARG A 700 9.15 7.48 -11.89
N ILE A 701 10.40 7.09 -11.60
CA ILE A 701 11.16 7.60 -10.46
C ILE A 701 11.38 9.11 -10.59
N LEU A 702 11.84 9.60 -11.75
CA LEU A 702 12.00 11.04 -11.98
C LEU A 702 10.66 11.80 -11.86
N ARG A 703 9.56 11.28 -12.44
CA ARG A 703 8.21 11.87 -12.34
C ARG A 703 7.72 11.92 -10.89
N THR A 704 8.05 10.90 -10.10
CA THR A 704 7.75 10.85 -8.67
C THR A 704 8.56 11.89 -7.90
N HIS A 705 9.86 12.00 -8.19
CA HIS A 705 10.74 13.00 -7.58
C HIS A 705 10.26 14.42 -7.88
N VAL A 706 10.02 14.78 -9.15
CA VAL A 706 9.56 16.13 -9.55
C VAL A 706 8.28 16.54 -8.82
N ARG A 707 7.38 15.58 -8.51
CA ARG A 707 6.15 15.85 -7.76
C ARG A 707 6.42 16.30 -6.32
N ILE A 708 7.45 15.76 -5.68
CA ILE A 708 7.76 15.94 -4.24
C ILE A 708 9.00 16.81 -4.01
N ALA A 709 9.73 17.12 -5.07
CA ALA A 709 10.96 17.89 -5.09
C ALA A 709 10.78 19.33 -4.62
N LYS A 710 11.83 19.85 -4.01
CA LYS A 710 12.04 21.28 -3.78
C LYS A 710 12.70 21.92 -5.00
N GLY A 711 12.58 23.23 -5.18
CA GLY A 711 12.96 23.91 -6.43
C GLY A 711 14.43 23.77 -6.86
N ASP A 712 15.33 23.49 -5.92
CA ASP A 712 16.77 23.28 -6.12
C ASP A 712 17.22 21.82 -5.90
N SER A 713 16.28 20.86 -5.95
CA SER A 713 16.59 19.44 -5.71
C SER A 713 17.42 18.79 -6.81
N ASP A 714 18.23 17.79 -6.45
CA ASP A 714 19.01 16.97 -7.40
C ASP A 714 18.68 15.47 -7.34
N VAL A 715 19.02 14.80 -8.44
CA VAL A 715 18.98 13.34 -8.58
C VAL A 715 20.38 12.83 -8.87
N THR A 716 20.91 11.97 -8.01
CA THR A 716 22.27 11.46 -8.11
C THR A 716 22.27 9.94 -8.22
N VAL A 717 22.80 9.39 -9.32
CA VAL A 717 22.87 7.93 -9.56
C VAL A 717 24.26 7.43 -9.20
N ILE A 718 24.33 6.53 -8.22
CA ILE A 718 25.59 6.04 -7.63
C ILE A 718 25.79 4.53 -7.79
N ASP A 719 25.03 3.91 -8.70
CA ASP A 719 25.21 2.51 -9.05
C ASP A 719 26.49 2.32 -9.90
N PRO A 720 27.47 1.50 -9.48
CA PRO A 720 28.72 1.28 -10.22
C PRO A 720 28.53 0.80 -11.66
N ARG A 721 27.41 0.14 -11.96
CA ARG A 721 27.10 -0.39 -13.30
C ARG A 721 26.93 0.72 -14.33
N ILE A 722 26.69 1.96 -13.90
CA ILE A 722 26.67 3.14 -14.75
C ILE A 722 28.01 3.35 -15.48
N GLU A 723 29.14 3.09 -14.82
CA GLU A 723 30.48 3.18 -15.43
C GLU A 723 30.99 1.82 -15.91
N GLU A 724 30.74 0.76 -15.14
CA GLU A 724 31.34 -0.57 -15.38
C GLU A 724 30.70 -1.32 -16.56
N LYS A 725 29.45 -1.02 -16.92
CA LYS A 725 28.70 -1.77 -17.93
C LYS A 725 28.46 -0.93 -19.18
N LYS A 726 28.50 -1.60 -20.34
CA LYS A 726 28.25 -0.94 -21.65
C LYS A 726 26.91 -0.23 -21.71
N TYR A 727 25.85 -0.83 -21.14
CA TYR A 727 24.51 -0.23 -21.11
C TYR A 727 24.41 0.99 -20.17
N GLY A 728 25.39 1.22 -19.30
CA GLY A 728 25.42 2.37 -18.39
C GLY A 728 25.40 3.70 -19.15
N LYS A 729 26.07 3.78 -20.31
CA LYS A 729 25.99 4.92 -21.22
C LYS A 729 24.56 5.20 -21.69
N THR A 730 23.81 4.16 -22.08
CA THR A 730 22.41 4.28 -22.50
C THR A 730 21.53 4.81 -21.37
N VAL A 731 21.75 4.36 -20.14
CA VAL A 731 21.02 4.84 -18.96
C VAL A 731 21.33 6.32 -18.69
N LYS A 732 22.61 6.72 -18.73
CA LYS A 732 23.02 8.13 -18.58
C LYS A 732 22.34 9.03 -19.60
N GLU A 733 22.46 8.68 -20.88
CA GLU A 733 21.88 9.44 -21.99
C GLU A 733 20.37 9.57 -21.85
N TYR A 734 19.67 8.49 -21.50
CA TYR A 734 18.22 8.51 -21.31
C TYR A 734 17.77 9.40 -20.14
N MET A 735 18.46 9.31 -18.99
CA MET A 735 18.11 10.12 -17.83
C MET A 735 18.38 11.61 -18.07
N GLN A 736 19.52 11.95 -18.68
CA GLN A 736 19.84 13.33 -19.07
C GLN A 736 18.81 13.89 -20.03
N LEU A 737 18.49 13.11 -21.08
CA LEU A 737 17.47 13.48 -22.06
C LEU A 737 16.10 13.74 -21.41
N SER A 738 15.69 12.86 -20.49
CA SER A 738 14.39 12.95 -19.84
C SER A 738 14.31 14.13 -18.87
N SER A 739 15.44 14.57 -18.31
CA SER A 739 15.53 15.65 -17.33
C SER A 739 15.83 17.02 -17.93
N GLU A 740 16.03 17.15 -19.24
CA GLU A 740 16.32 18.42 -19.90
C GLU A 740 15.12 19.39 -19.85
N PRO A 741 15.35 20.71 -19.72
CA PRO A 741 14.27 21.69 -19.76
C PRO A 741 13.63 21.78 -21.16
N LEU A 742 12.31 21.72 -21.23
CA LEU A 742 11.53 21.87 -22.47
C LEU A 742 10.83 23.24 -22.50
N LYS A 743 10.83 23.95 -23.65
CA LYS A 743 10.30 25.33 -23.79
C LYS A 743 9.15 25.40 -24.80
N GLU A 744 8.18 26.30 -24.58
CA GLU A 744 6.92 26.44 -25.37
C GLU A 744 7.06 26.47 -26.90
N LYS A 745 8.23 26.84 -27.45
CA LYS A 745 8.47 26.87 -28.90
C LYS A 745 8.76 25.49 -29.52
N SER A 746 8.92 24.42 -28.73
CA SER A 746 8.92 23.05 -29.23
C SER A 746 7.48 22.60 -29.51
N THR A 747 6.82 23.25 -30.48
CA THR A 747 5.60 22.69 -31.07
C THR A 747 6.03 21.71 -32.13
N SER A 748 6.08 20.43 -31.79
CA SER A 748 6.36 19.42 -32.79
C SER A 748 5.15 19.23 -33.69
N LYS A 749 5.35 19.60 -34.96
CA LYS A 749 4.55 19.12 -36.09
C LYS A 749 5.12 17.80 -36.63
N ASN A 750 6.00 17.14 -35.88
CA ASN A 750 6.68 15.96 -36.35
C ASN A 750 5.83 14.71 -36.07
N THR A 751 5.63 13.93 -37.11
CA THR A 751 5.19 12.53 -37.06
C THR A 751 6.29 11.59 -36.52
N SER A 752 7.37 12.15 -35.97
CA SER A 752 8.49 11.47 -35.32
C SER A 752 8.82 12.13 -33.98
N SER A 753 9.41 11.33 -33.08
CA SER A 753 9.85 11.76 -31.74
C SER A 753 10.69 13.04 -31.80
N ASP A 754 10.51 13.95 -30.85
CA ASP A 754 11.31 15.20 -30.72
C ASP A 754 12.76 14.95 -30.28
N PHE A 755 13.10 13.68 -30.08
CA PHE A 755 14.40 13.22 -29.65
C PHE A 755 15.13 12.47 -30.79
N PRO A 756 16.48 12.39 -30.81
CA PRO A 756 17.24 11.95 -31.99
C PRO A 756 16.88 10.53 -32.47
N GLU A 757 16.58 10.37 -33.77
CA GLU A 757 16.16 9.12 -34.44
C GLU A 757 17.16 7.94 -34.31
N ASN A 758 18.37 8.19 -33.81
CA ASN A 758 19.49 7.24 -33.84
C ASN A 758 19.61 6.37 -32.58
N TRP A 759 18.72 6.52 -31.59
CA TRP A 759 18.87 5.87 -30.28
C TRP A 759 18.70 4.34 -30.33
N GLN A 760 17.76 3.84 -31.14
CA GLN A 760 17.51 2.40 -31.27
C GLN A 760 18.64 1.63 -31.99
N MET A 761 19.48 2.32 -32.78
CA MET A 761 20.53 1.68 -33.59
C MET A 761 21.86 1.46 -32.86
N ASN A 762 22.01 1.95 -31.62
CA ASN A 762 23.22 1.73 -30.81
C ASN A 762 23.09 0.56 -29.82
N LEU A 763 22.05 -0.26 -29.94
CA LEU A 763 21.83 -1.46 -29.12
C LEU A 763 22.49 -2.73 -29.70
N PHE A 764 23.22 -2.63 -30.81
CA PHE A 764 24.02 -3.71 -31.40
C PHE A 764 25.52 -3.46 -31.29
#